data_AF-A0A485LN18-F1
#
_entry.id   AF-A0A485LN18-F1
#
_cell.length_a   1.000
_cell.length_b   1.000
_cell.length_c   1.000
_cell.angle_alpha   90.00
_cell.angle_beta   90.00
_cell.angle_gamma   90.00
#
_symmetry.space_group_name_H-M   'P 1'
#
loop_
_entity.id
_entity.type
_entity.pdbx_description
1 polymer ?
#
loop_
_entity_poly.entity_id
_entity_poly.type
_entity_poly.pdbx_seq_one_letter_code
_entity_poly.pdbx_strand_id
1 'polypeptide(L)'
;MWSGSWWSASPWVVKTREKSTYQERQESGTGLTIRHPWTRVLTAVVLLGLNCLAHFINPVALSRASVSIPVVGTAINFLLREKLADDTTLTFSLRVSLAIATLLLSCILSRAIIFPMLRRRFTMFSGGHAELGRLEAVKTSGGLVAAKYRTVHAFANGGRPYTQEVYIGSLSQGSWVLMIAVVPFLMTLGAILYNAFAPTALAVTSVLPVRYIDMYPGVRGFSIVTSILILFSTIDVMLQDSPRCEALYDGWLGCVRSVWRHPWVRIPLFWLVFGGGIAFAILGLPLFQQLMVNLVLDHLSPDFYFMESWRAVVSGAVLMLDLVVLMQDWDFPTMASPKHISIPGLATDVLSLRLGRFHLAFTCKWIVTTFVLLMLPVDIWTYNQQITYLPSSYGHIVLPNHQIAAVTNTSLLDAAACGPFCYNLTTANQASEASIGRYFGWPMEDKFPAVCLVLYMLFLFVRMVIHEDGRFIVSSQMQGVKEENYRLQLEATALPVQALLDLERMAEIKRLYSLRKHADDICVGLAMFGLIMMLVQLRCIWQVSVVFSAKTYPSNALSVPGQTYSVLIFISTIFLVVELLHRSHLTVDILKLRNKLPEKTSKWRHPKIRLWLVVELLVNLAIVPPFVIGYFSVEEFQMPTANGACDAPMVLRETNKCYLVFQYAYETFGMLMFLRLYWLVRLVRNHSGFYGQRVDFIGSLNNVSTDSPLWHFRAIFYHNPVFAFLTCTLLIWIATAVGVSVMERPLPSPLDSELTAMWMIIVTMATVGYGDYVPRTYAGRTITVLGGILGGVIVISMLTSLFMGSLQTTRGEEKVLHVVRFKRWQRRRLNASVNLIGSAWKLTKLRRAGKPIDDANARLFKYMQQVRELRLGAVTEGEDTAGLVRQWHRDSISPILDRVNEQRNDTVDDLEKKIHQIRDLAQAVKAIRATR
;
A
#
# COMPACT_ATOMS: atom_id res chain seq x y z
N MET A 1 -6.59 -12.49 24.59
CA MET A 1 -6.98 -13.34 23.46
C MET A 1 -7.01 -12.62 22.11
N TRP A 2 -7.03 -11.27 22.04
CA TRP A 2 -7.04 -10.50 20.78
C TRP A 2 -5.67 -9.84 20.44
N SER A 3 -4.58 -10.60 20.35
CA SER A 3 -3.21 -10.03 20.25
C SER A 3 -2.44 -10.26 18.95
N GLY A 4 -3.03 -10.86 17.92
CA GLY A 4 -2.39 -11.01 16.60
C GLY A 4 -2.73 -9.85 15.67
N SER A 5 -1.74 -9.26 15.00
CA SER A 5 -1.98 -8.37 13.85
C SER A 5 -2.70 -9.16 12.74
N TRP A 6 -3.55 -8.48 11.96
CA TRP A 6 -4.34 -9.11 10.89
C TRP A 6 -3.48 -9.71 9.75
N TRP A 7 -2.23 -9.25 9.64
CA TRP A 7 -1.32 -9.57 8.53
C TRP A 7 0.08 -10.06 8.93
N SER A 8 0.41 -10.12 10.22
CA SER A 8 1.74 -10.52 10.66
C SER A 8 1.71 -11.77 11.53
N ALA A 9 2.31 -12.81 10.98
CA ALA A 9 3.21 -13.64 11.72
C ALA A 9 4.37 -13.98 10.79
N SER A 10 5.61 -13.84 11.27
CA SER A 10 6.75 -14.30 10.50
C SER A 10 6.67 -15.82 10.47
N PRO A 11 6.58 -16.42 9.30
CA PRO A 11 6.40 -17.83 9.18
C PRO A 11 7.76 -18.50 9.33
N TRP A 12 8.72 -18.08 10.17
CA TRP A 12 10.07 -18.65 10.15
C TRP A 12 10.55 -19.00 11.56
N VAL A 13 10.95 -20.26 11.77
CA VAL A 13 11.62 -20.71 13.00
C VAL A 13 12.96 -21.31 12.67
N VAL A 14 13.96 -20.90 13.44
CA VAL A 14 15.31 -21.47 13.39
C VAL A 14 15.29 -22.75 14.21
N LYS A 15 15.61 -23.88 13.59
CA LYS A 15 15.69 -25.18 14.28
C LYS A 15 17.08 -25.77 14.20
N THR A 16 17.47 -26.43 15.28
CA THR A 16 18.67 -27.27 15.35
C THR A 16 18.32 -28.74 15.13
N ARG A 17 18.92 -29.41 14.15
CA ARG A 17 18.88 -30.88 14.03
C ARG A 17 20.30 -31.42 13.99
N GLU A 18 20.65 -32.24 14.98
CA GLU A 18 21.93 -32.98 15.10
C GLU A 18 23.18 -32.18 14.69
N LYS A 19 23.32 -30.95 15.25
CA LYS A 19 24.39 -29.93 15.06
C LYS A 19 24.19 -28.87 13.96
N SER A 20 23.09 -28.87 13.21
CA SER A 20 22.82 -27.84 12.17
C SER A 20 21.66 -26.91 12.53
N THR A 21 21.81 -25.59 12.36
CA THR A 21 20.73 -24.58 12.46
C THR A 21 20.20 -24.20 11.08
N TYR A 22 18.90 -24.36 10.81
CA TYR A 22 18.28 -23.91 9.57
C TYR A 22 16.97 -23.16 9.82
N GLN A 23 16.63 -22.26 8.90
CA GLN A 23 15.48 -21.36 8.99
C GLN A 23 14.33 -21.91 8.12
N GLU A 24 13.28 -22.42 8.75
CA GLU A 24 12.18 -23.11 8.07
C GLU A 24 10.86 -22.36 8.20
N ARG A 25 10.02 -22.44 7.16
CA ARG A 25 8.80 -21.65 7.10
C ARG A 25 7.66 -22.29 7.94
N GLN A 26 7.35 -21.83 9.17
CA GLN A 26 6.16 -22.22 9.95
C GLN A 26 4.84 -21.72 9.32
N GLU A 27 3.83 -22.59 9.24
CA GLU A 27 2.45 -22.13 9.05
C GLU A 27 2.03 -21.40 10.34
N SER A 28 2.06 -20.08 10.29
CA SER A 28 1.80 -19.26 11.48
C SER A 28 0.31 -19.22 11.80
N GLY A 29 -0.09 -19.78 12.94
CA GLY A 29 -1.43 -19.63 13.49
C GLY A 29 -1.48 -18.54 14.56
N THR A 30 -1.31 -17.27 14.22
CA THR A 30 -1.81 -16.24 15.15
C THR A 30 -3.34 -16.24 15.02
N GLY A 31 -4.06 -16.37 16.14
CA GLY A 31 -5.53 -16.47 16.21
C GLY A 31 -6.33 -15.25 15.72
N LEU A 32 -5.71 -14.40 14.92
CA LEU A 32 -6.25 -13.21 14.26
C LEU A 32 -5.79 -13.12 12.79
N THR A 33 -5.27 -14.21 12.23
CA THR A 33 -5.00 -14.30 10.80
C THR A 33 -6.33 -14.26 10.05
N ILE A 34 -6.38 -13.49 8.96
CA ILE A 34 -7.52 -13.43 8.02
C ILE A 34 -8.03 -14.83 7.64
N ARG A 35 -7.14 -15.83 7.68
CA ARG A 35 -7.33 -17.24 7.31
C ARG A 35 -7.93 -18.14 8.41
N HIS A 36 -8.22 -17.62 9.60
CA HIS A 36 -8.82 -18.42 10.67
C HIS A 36 -10.19 -19.02 10.24
N PRO A 37 -10.54 -20.26 10.62
CA PRO A 37 -11.83 -20.87 10.25
C PRO A 37 -13.05 -19.98 10.51
N TRP A 38 -13.16 -19.42 11.72
CA TRP A 38 -14.25 -18.49 12.08
C TRP A 38 -14.32 -17.25 11.18
N THR A 39 -13.19 -16.64 10.81
CA THR A 39 -13.20 -15.44 9.96
C THR A 39 -13.61 -15.76 8.54
N ARG A 40 -13.31 -16.98 8.04
CA ARG A 40 -13.76 -17.47 6.73
C ARG A 40 -15.26 -17.74 6.67
N VAL A 41 -15.81 -18.35 7.71
CA VAL A 41 -17.26 -18.58 7.79
C VAL A 41 -17.98 -17.25 7.91
N LEU A 42 -17.47 -16.33 8.76
CA LEU A 42 -18.05 -15.01 8.93
C LEU A 42 -18.04 -14.21 7.62
N THR A 43 -16.93 -14.19 6.87
CA THR A 43 -16.88 -13.48 5.58
C THR A 43 -17.85 -14.05 4.57
N ALA A 44 -17.99 -15.38 4.47
CA ALA A 44 -18.95 -16.00 3.57
C ALA A 44 -20.42 -15.71 3.96
N VAL A 45 -20.74 -15.64 5.26
CA VAL A 45 -22.07 -15.24 5.75
C VAL A 45 -22.35 -13.78 5.44
N VAL A 46 -21.39 -12.88 5.70
CA VAL A 46 -21.51 -11.45 5.39
C VAL A 46 -21.63 -11.23 3.89
N LEU A 47 -20.89 -11.98 3.07
CA LEU A 47 -20.99 -11.95 1.61
C LEU A 47 -22.41 -12.29 1.15
N LEU A 48 -22.98 -13.40 1.63
CA LEU A 48 -24.37 -13.79 1.31
C LEU A 48 -25.36 -12.69 1.68
N GLY A 49 -25.25 -12.12 2.89
CA GLY A 49 -26.14 -11.04 3.36
C GLY A 49 -26.02 -9.76 2.53
N LEU A 50 -24.80 -9.30 2.26
CA LEU A 50 -24.56 -8.10 1.46
C LEU A 50 -24.92 -8.30 -0.02
N ASN A 51 -24.75 -9.50 -0.58
CA ASN A 51 -25.12 -9.78 -1.96
C ASN A 51 -26.65 -9.74 -2.13
N CYS A 52 -27.40 -10.35 -1.18
CA CYS A 52 -28.85 -10.20 -1.12
C CYS A 52 -29.28 -8.72 -1.02
N LEU A 53 -28.62 -7.95 -0.16
CA LEU A 53 -28.91 -6.52 0.03
C LEU A 53 -28.60 -5.69 -1.23
N ALA A 54 -27.45 -5.92 -1.87
CA ALA A 54 -27.03 -5.24 -3.09
C ALA A 54 -28.06 -5.40 -4.22
N HIS A 55 -28.55 -6.62 -4.40
CA HIS A 55 -29.56 -6.93 -5.40
C HIS A 55 -30.95 -6.38 -5.06
N PHE A 56 -31.30 -6.32 -3.77
CA PHE A 56 -32.58 -5.80 -3.30
C PHE A 56 -32.69 -4.29 -3.49
N ILE A 57 -31.62 -3.54 -3.18
CA ILE A 57 -31.62 -2.06 -3.28
C ILE A 57 -31.40 -1.59 -4.74
N ASN A 58 -30.94 -2.46 -5.64
CA ASN A 58 -30.63 -2.10 -7.02
C ASN A 58 -31.88 -1.66 -7.82
N PRO A 59 -32.01 -0.37 -8.20
CA PRO A 59 -33.18 0.13 -8.91
C PRO A 59 -33.27 -0.37 -10.36
N VAL A 60 -32.14 -0.79 -10.97
CA VAL A 60 -32.11 -1.31 -12.35
C VAL A 60 -32.97 -2.57 -12.49
N ALA A 61 -33.20 -3.30 -11.40
CA ALA A 61 -34.05 -4.49 -11.43
C ALA A 61 -35.52 -4.21 -11.80
N LEU A 62 -35.98 -2.97 -11.66
CA LEU A 62 -37.33 -2.54 -12.05
C LEU A 62 -37.37 -1.96 -13.47
N SER A 63 -36.21 -1.81 -14.13
CA SER A 63 -36.12 -1.19 -15.44
C SER A 63 -36.77 -2.04 -16.53
N ARG A 64 -37.52 -1.38 -17.41
CA ARG A 64 -38.08 -1.99 -18.63
C ARG A 64 -37.21 -1.71 -19.87
N ALA A 65 -36.04 -1.10 -19.68
CA ALA A 65 -35.08 -0.88 -20.77
C ALA A 65 -34.39 -2.20 -21.16
N SER A 66 -33.85 -2.22 -22.38
CA SER A 66 -33.05 -3.33 -22.89
C SER A 66 -31.77 -3.51 -22.09
N VAL A 67 -31.41 -4.78 -21.81
CA VAL A 67 -30.25 -5.11 -20.99
C VAL A 67 -28.97 -4.83 -21.77
N SER A 68 -28.04 -4.09 -21.18
CA SER A 68 -26.65 -4.00 -21.66
C SER A 68 -25.69 -4.71 -20.71
N ILE A 69 -24.98 -5.73 -21.22
CA ILE A 69 -23.89 -6.42 -20.51
C ILE A 69 -22.60 -6.25 -21.32
N PRO A 70 -21.68 -5.39 -20.89
CA PRO A 70 -20.38 -5.26 -21.51
C PRO A 70 -19.64 -6.60 -21.54
N VAL A 71 -18.88 -6.85 -22.60
CA VAL A 71 -18.09 -8.08 -22.83
C VAL A 71 -18.95 -9.33 -23.02
N VAL A 72 -19.62 -9.81 -21.98
CA VAL A 72 -20.39 -11.05 -22.02
C VAL A 72 -21.61 -10.92 -22.93
N GLY A 73 -22.33 -9.79 -22.90
CA GLY A 73 -23.47 -9.55 -23.79
C GLY A 73 -23.07 -9.48 -25.26
N THR A 74 -21.94 -8.84 -25.57
CA THR A 74 -21.36 -8.85 -26.93
C THR A 74 -20.94 -10.26 -27.38
N ALA A 75 -20.35 -11.07 -26.50
CA ALA A 75 -19.95 -12.44 -26.84
C ALA A 75 -21.17 -13.34 -27.08
N ILE A 76 -22.22 -13.20 -26.26
CA ILE A 76 -23.49 -13.89 -26.43
C ILE A 76 -24.17 -13.44 -27.73
N ASN A 77 -24.30 -12.13 -27.98
CA ASN A 77 -24.87 -11.61 -29.22
C ASN A 77 -24.06 -12.06 -30.44
N PHE A 78 -22.74 -12.14 -30.35
CA PHE A 78 -21.92 -12.59 -31.46
C PHE A 78 -22.29 -14.01 -31.91
N LEU A 79 -22.59 -14.90 -30.95
CA LEU A 79 -22.94 -16.30 -31.22
C LEU A 79 -24.45 -16.51 -31.44
N LEU A 80 -25.30 -15.88 -30.62
CA LEU A 80 -26.72 -16.23 -30.43
C LEU A 80 -27.71 -15.10 -30.77
N ARG A 81 -27.27 -13.95 -31.33
CA ARG A 81 -28.21 -12.91 -31.80
C ARG A 81 -29.18 -13.49 -32.83
N GLU A 82 -30.46 -13.14 -32.70
CA GLU A 82 -31.50 -13.44 -33.67
C GLU A 82 -31.21 -12.80 -35.04
N LYS A 83 -31.85 -13.31 -36.10
CA LYS A 83 -31.69 -12.77 -37.45
C LYS A 83 -32.41 -11.42 -37.54
N LEU A 84 -31.67 -10.34 -37.82
CA LEU A 84 -32.28 -9.02 -38.05
C LEU A 84 -33.00 -8.97 -39.40
N ALA A 85 -33.94 -8.02 -39.56
CA ALA A 85 -34.64 -7.82 -40.84
C ALA A 85 -33.66 -7.51 -42.00
N ASP A 86 -32.57 -6.81 -41.70
CA ASP A 86 -31.52 -6.44 -42.66
C ASP A 86 -30.43 -7.53 -42.82
N ASP A 87 -30.50 -8.65 -42.09
CA ASP A 87 -29.51 -9.74 -42.19
C ASP A 87 -29.76 -10.59 -43.45
N THR A 88 -28.83 -10.51 -44.41
CA THR A 88 -28.75 -11.48 -45.52
C THR A 88 -28.32 -12.86 -45.02
N THR A 89 -28.65 -13.92 -45.76
CA THR A 89 -28.20 -15.30 -45.43
C THR A 89 -26.68 -15.41 -45.34
N LEU A 90 -25.95 -14.64 -46.15
CA LEU A 90 -24.49 -14.56 -46.14
C LEU A 90 -23.95 -13.88 -44.88
N THR A 91 -24.49 -12.72 -44.48
CA THR A 91 -24.00 -11.98 -43.30
C THR A 91 -24.27 -12.75 -42.01
N PHE A 92 -25.43 -13.40 -41.91
CA PHE A 92 -25.77 -14.24 -40.76
C PHE A 92 -24.88 -15.48 -40.66
N SER A 93 -24.69 -16.22 -41.76
CA SER A 93 -23.83 -17.42 -41.78
C SER A 93 -22.35 -17.09 -41.54
N LEU A 94 -21.86 -15.97 -42.07
CA LEU A 94 -20.51 -15.48 -41.83
C LEU A 94 -20.29 -15.10 -40.36
N ARG A 95 -21.25 -14.41 -39.73
CA ARG A 95 -21.19 -14.09 -38.29
C ARG A 95 -21.11 -15.36 -37.45
N VAL A 96 -22.04 -16.31 -37.67
CA VAL A 96 -22.11 -17.54 -36.85
C VAL A 96 -20.87 -18.41 -37.05
N SER A 97 -20.42 -18.59 -38.29
CA SER A 97 -19.19 -19.35 -38.57
C SER A 97 -17.95 -18.70 -37.95
N LEU A 98 -17.83 -17.37 -38.02
CA LEU A 98 -16.75 -16.62 -37.37
C LEU A 98 -16.85 -16.68 -35.84
N ALA A 99 -18.06 -16.63 -35.27
CA ALA A 99 -18.29 -16.78 -33.83
C ALA A 99 -17.88 -18.17 -33.32
N ILE A 100 -18.20 -19.24 -34.06
CA ILE A 100 -17.78 -20.61 -33.72
C ILE A 100 -16.26 -20.76 -33.87
N ALA A 101 -15.67 -20.24 -34.96
CA ALA A 101 -14.23 -20.28 -35.18
C ALA A 101 -13.46 -19.54 -34.07
N THR A 102 -13.92 -18.34 -33.70
CA THR A 102 -13.33 -17.54 -32.61
C THR A 102 -13.52 -18.21 -31.25
N LEU A 103 -14.64 -18.86 -30.97
CA LEU A 103 -14.85 -19.65 -29.74
C LEU A 103 -13.83 -20.80 -29.63
N LEU A 104 -13.68 -21.60 -30.70
CA LEU A 104 -12.73 -22.72 -30.73
C LEU A 104 -11.28 -22.22 -30.61
N LEU A 105 -10.92 -21.19 -31.37
CA LEU A 105 -9.59 -20.57 -31.31
C LEU A 105 -9.32 -19.99 -29.91
N SER A 106 -10.32 -19.38 -29.27
CA SER A 106 -10.20 -18.84 -27.91
C SER A 106 -9.92 -19.94 -26.89
N CYS A 107 -10.60 -21.08 -26.99
CA CYS A 107 -10.34 -22.25 -26.15
C CYS A 107 -8.93 -22.82 -26.35
N ILE A 108 -8.46 -22.89 -27.59
CA ILE A 108 -7.10 -23.35 -27.91
C ILE A 108 -6.06 -22.35 -27.41
N LEU A 109 -6.23 -21.06 -27.70
CA LEU A 109 -5.30 -19.98 -27.33
C LEU A 109 -5.16 -19.85 -25.81
N SER A 110 -6.28 -19.85 -25.09
CA SER A 110 -6.30 -19.77 -23.64
C SER A 110 -5.56 -20.95 -22.98
N ARG A 111 -5.74 -22.16 -23.50
CA ARG A 111 -5.06 -23.37 -22.99
C ARG A 111 -3.60 -23.48 -23.42
N ALA A 112 -3.27 -23.20 -24.67
CA ALA A 112 -1.96 -23.47 -25.26
C ALA A 112 -0.95 -22.34 -25.05
N ILE A 113 -1.42 -21.09 -24.96
CA ILE A 113 -0.54 -19.90 -24.86
C ILE A 113 -0.73 -19.19 -23.53
N ILE A 114 -1.96 -18.75 -23.22
CA ILE A 114 -2.22 -17.89 -22.05
C ILE A 114 -1.94 -18.63 -20.75
N PHE A 115 -2.43 -19.87 -20.61
CA PHE A 115 -2.20 -20.66 -19.41
C PHE A 115 -0.71 -20.95 -19.13
N PRO A 116 0.12 -21.42 -20.08
CA PRO A 116 1.56 -21.57 -19.86
C PRO A 116 2.29 -20.25 -19.55
N MET A 117 1.88 -19.12 -20.15
CA MET A 117 2.47 -17.81 -19.87
C MET A 117 2.19 -17.35 -18.43
N LEU A 118 0.92 -17.41 -18.01
CA LEU A 118 0.52 -17.06 -16.64
C LEU A 118 1.18 -17.99 -15.62
N ARG A 119 1.28 -19.28 -15.94
CA ARG A 119 1.98 -20.28 -15.12
C ARG A 119 3.46 -19.96 -14.91
N ARG A 120 4.18 -19.34 -15.86
CA ARG A 120 5.58 -18.96 -15.65
C ARG A 120 5.75 -17.74 -14.75
N ARG A 121 4.74 -16.87 -14.69
CA ARG A 121 4.82 -15.57 -13.98
C ARG A 121 4.14 -15.56 -12.62
N PHE A 122 3.06 -16.33 -12.44
CA PHE A 122 2.25 -16.32 -11.22
C PHE A 122 2.33 -17.64 -10.47
N THR A 123 2.67 -17.59 -9.19
CA THR A 123 2.71 -18.73 -8.26
C THR A 123 1.35 -19.42 -8.11
N MET A 124 0.26 -18.72 -8.41
CA MET A 124 -1.11 -19.27 -8.45
C MET A 124 -1.30 -20.38 -9.48
N PHE A 125 -0.63 -20.27 -10.63
CA PHE A 125 -0.67 -21.27 -11.71
C PHE A 125 0.66 -22.03 -11.83
N SER A 126 1.74 -21.46 -11.30
CA SER A 126 3.03 -22.10 -11.12
C SER A 126 2.95 -23.06 -9.96
N GLY A 127 2.73 -24.33 -10.27
CA GLY A 127 3.31 -25.36 -9.42
C GLY A 127 4.82 -25.16 -9.43
N GLY A 128 5.39 -24.58 -8.36
CA GLY A 128 6.79 -24.83 -7.98
C GLY A 128 7.11 -26.34 -7.91
N HIS A 129 6.08 -27.17 -8.01
CA HIS A 129 6.07 -28.62 -8.14
C HIS A 129 6.55 -29.20 -9.50
N ALA A 130 6.59 -28.44 -10.60
CA ALA A 130 6.88 -29.03 -11.92
C ALA A 130 8.38 -29.14 -12.25
N GLU A 131 9.22 -28.22 -11.77
CA GLU A 131 10.69 -28.38 -11.89
C GLU A 131 11.20 -29.54 -11.02
N LEU A 132 10.49 -29.83 -9.91
CA LEU A 132 10.76 -30.97 -9.03
C LEU A 132 10.43 -32.32 -9.68
N GLY A 133 9.32 -32.41 -10.43
CA GLY A 133 8.97 -33.62 -11.18
C GLY A 133 9.99 -33.99 -12.27
N ARG A 134 10.73 -33.00 -12.79
CA ARG A 134 11.81 -33.23 -13.75
C ARG A 134 13.10 -33.70 -13.06
N LEU A 135 13.37 -33.23 -11.84
CA LEU A 135 14.56 -33.58 -11.06
C LEU A 135 14.45 -34.96 -10.39
N GLU A 136 13.28 -35.36 -9.90
CA GLU A 136 13.05 -36.70 -9.32
C GLU A 136 12.95 -37.78 -10.39
N ALA A 137 12.28 -37.52 -11.52
CA ALA A 137 12.24 -38.44 -12.67
C ALA A 137 13.63 -38.76 -13.25
N VAL A 138 14.60 -37.85 -13.06
CA VAL A 138 16.00 -38.05 -13.44
C VAL A 138 16.80 -38.78 -12.36
N LYS A 139 16.39 -38.70 -11.07
CA LYS A 139 17.16 -39.25 -9.95
C LYS A 139 16.88 -40.70 -9.60
N THR A 140 15.66 -41.23 -9.80
CA THR A 140 15.30 -42.50 -9.14
C THR A 140 15.34 -43.77 -9.99
N SER A 141 15.02 -43.79 -11.30
CA SER A 141 15.18 -44.99 -12.17
C SER A 141 14.35 -44.85 -13.44
N GLY A 142 14.87 -45.30 -14.57
CA GLY A 142 14.17 -45.32 -15.86
C GLY A 142 12.77 -45.93 -15.81
N GLY A 143 11.74 -45.09 -15.99
CA GLY A 143 10.41 -45.51 -16.44
C GLY A 143 9.34 -45.76 -15.37
N LEU A 144 9.31 -45.04 -14.25
CA LEU A 144 8.19 -45.13 -13.28
C LEU A 144 7.37 -43.83 -13.15
N VAL A 145 6.06 -44.03 -13.06
CA VAL A 145 4.97 -43.05 -13.14
C VAL A 145 5.09 -41.95 -12.07
N ALA A 146 4.91 -40.69 -12.47
CA ALA A 146 4.91 -39.54 -11.55
C ALA A 146 3.89 -39.73 -10.40
N ALA A 147 4.33 -39.52 -9.15
CA ALA A 147 3.48 -39.68 -7.97
C ALA A 147 2.28 -38.71 -8.01
N LYS A 148 1.07 -39.25 -7.76
CA LYS A 148 -0.20 -38.49 -7.80
C LYS A 148 -0.34 -37.50 -6.62
N TYR A 149 0.20 -37.86 -5.46
CA TYR A 149 0.22 -37.06 -4.23
C TYR A 149 1.66 -36.95 -3.69
N ARG A 150 1.94 -35.89 -2.94
CA ARG A 150 3.22 -35.69 -2.25
C ARG A 150 2.98 -35.31 -0.80
N THR A 151 3.77 -35.88 0.11
CA THR A 151 3.82 -35.49 1.52
C THR A 151 4.57 -34.17 1.68
N VAL A 152 3.92 -33.21 2.32
CA VAL A 152 4.51 -31.96 2.80
C VAL A 152 4.65 -32.06 4.30
N HIS A 153 5.85 -31.77 4.81
CA HIS A 153 6.10 -31.62 6.23
C HIS A 153 5.97 -30.14 6.58
N ALA A 154 5.18 -29.84 7.61
CA ALA A 154 5.01 -28.50 8.14
C ALA A 154 5.10 -28.53 9.66
N PHE A 155 5.30 -27.35 10.25
CA PHE A 155 5.30 -27.20 11.70
C PHE A 155 4.22 -26.22 12.10
N ALA A 156 3.37 -26.66 13.03
CA ALA A 156 2.37 -25.82 13.64
C ALA A 156 2.95 -24.96 14.77
N ASN A 157 2.11 -24.09 15.31
CA ASN A 157 2.45 -23.27 16.47
C ASN A 157 2.98 -24.14 17.64
N GLY A 158 3.99 -23.63 18.33
CA GLY A 158 4.66 -24.40 19.40
C GLY A 158 5.62 -25.48 18.87
N GLY A 159 5.88 -25.51 17.55
CA GLY A 159 6.91 -26.36 16.95
C GLY A 159 6.50 -27.81 16.70
N ARG A 160 5.21 -28.14 16.85
CA ARG A 160 4.65 -29.48 16.59
C ARG A 160 4.73 -29.81 15.09
N PRO A 161 5.45 -30.87 14.68
CA PRO A 161 5.42 -31.32 13.28
C PRO A 161 4.03 -31.87 12.93
N TYR A 162 3.54 -31.54 11.75
CA TYR A 162 2.44 -32.26 11.13
C TYR A 162 2.74 -32.49 9.64
N THR A 163 2.13 -33.52 9.08
CA THR A 163 2.34 -33.91 7.69
C THR A 163 1.03 -33.83 6.93
N GLN A 164 1.08 -33.32 5.71
CA GLN A 164 -0.08 -33.21 4.84
C GLN A 164 0.27 -33.71 3.45
N GLU A 165 -0.52 -34.64 2.94
CA GLU A 165 -0.41 -35.04 1.54
C GLU A 165 -1.20 -34.07 0.65
N VAL A 166 -0.60 -33.66 -0.46
CA VAL A 166 -1.15 -32.67 -1.40
C VAL A 166 -1.14 -33.25 -2.82
N TYR A 167 -2.21 -33.01 -3.57
CA TYR A 167 -2.37 -33.46 -4.94
C TYR A 167 -1.58 -32.59 -5.93
N ILE A 168 -0.64 -33.20 -6.67
CA ILE A 168 0.26 -32.52 -7.63
C ILE A 168 0.08 -33.06 -9.07
N GLY A 169 -0.72 -34.10 -9.24
CA GLY A 169 -0.70 -34.98 -10.42
C GLY A 169 -1.13 -34.43 -11.78
N SER A 170 -1.31 -33.11 -12.00
CA SER A 170 -1.68 -32.60 -13.33
C SER A 170 -1.07 -31.23 -13.67
N LEU A 171 -0.40 -31.16 -14.82
CA LEU A 171 0.16 -29.93 -15.42
C LEU A 171 -0.92 -28.94 -15.92
N SER A 172 -2.19 -29.36 -15.96
CA SER A 172 -3.35 -28.59 -16.46
C SER A 172 -4.33 -28.18 -15.35
N GLN A 173 -3.93 -28.25 -14.08
CA GLN A 173 -4.76 -27.78 -12.96
C GLN A 173 -5.13 -26.29 -13.14
N GLY A 174 -6.41 -25.97 -12.98
CA GLY A 174 -6.92 -24.59 -13.11
C GLY A 174 -7.01 -24.05 -14.55
N SER A 175 -6.56 -24.78 -15.57
CA SER A 175 -6.58 -24.27 -16.95
C SER A 175 -8.00 -24.01 -17.46
N TRP A 176 -8.96 -24.85 -17.07
CA TRP A 176 -10.36 -24.74 -17.47
C TRP A 176 -11.06 -23.49 -16.88
N VAL A 177 -10.70 -23.10 -15.67
CA VAL A 177 -11.19 -21.88 -15.02
C VAL A 177 -10.72 -20.65 -15.78
N LEU A 178 -9.44 -20.62 -16.15
CA LEU A 178 -8.88 -19.56 -16.99
C LEU A 178 -9.57 -19.51 -18.36
N MET A 179 -9.86 -20.66 -18.97
CA MET A 179 -10.60 -20.71 -20.23
C MET A 179 -11.98 -20.05 -20.10
N ILE A 180 -12.77 -20.39 -19.07
CA ILE A 180 -14.09 -19.78 -18.83
C ILE A 180 -13.98 -18.27 -18.67
N ALA A 181 -12.98 -17.78 -17.93
CA ALA A 181 -12.81 -16.35 -17.69
C ALA A 181 -12.35 -15.57 -18.94
N VAL A 182 -11.46 -16.14 -19.76
CA VAL A 182 -10.80 -15.43 -20.88
C VAL A 182 -11.58 -15.54 -22.19
N VAL A 183 -12.32 -16.62 -22.42
CA VAL A 183 -13.06 -16.87 -23.66
C VAL A 183 -14.03 -15.73 -24.02
N PRO A 184 -14.86 -15.19 -23.10
CA PRO A 184 -15.75 -14.06 -23.43
C PRO A 184 -15.01 -12.83 -23.95
N PHE A 185 -13.86 -12.48 -23.36
CA PHE A 185 -13.04 -11.35 -23.82
C PHE A 185 -12.47 -11.59 -25.22
N LEU A 186 -11.96 -12.78 -25.51
CA LEU A 186 -11.45 -13.10 -26.85
C LEU A 186 -12.57 -13.17 -27.90
N MET A 187 -13.75 -13.65 -27.52
CA MET A 187 -14.93 -13.59 -28.38
C MET A 187 -15.35 -12.16 -28.68
N THR A 188 -15.24 -11.24 -27.72
CA THR A 188 -15.51 -9.82 -27.99
C THR A 188 -14.50 -9.17 -28.91
N LEU A 189 -13.23 -9.55 -28.82
CA LEU A 189 -12.22 -9.12 -29.79
C LEU A 189 -12.62 -9.59 -31.20
N GLY A 190 -13.10 -10.83 -31.33
CA GLY A 190 -13.67 -11.36 -32.56
C GLY A 190 -14.88 -10.58 -33.06
N ALA A 191 -15.78 -10.17 -32.16
CA ALA A 191 -16.95 -9.35 -32.49
C ALA A 191 -16.56 -7.93 -32.93
N ILE A 192 -15.54 -7.32 -32.31
CA ILE A 192 -14.99 -6.01 -32.73
C ILE A 192 -14.39 -6.10 -34.13
N LEU A 193 -13.65 -7.18 -34.42
CA LEU A 193 -13.12 -7.43 -35.76
C LEU A 193 -14.24 -7.60 -36.78
N TYR A 194 -15.29 -8.35 -36.46
CA TYR A 194 -16.48 -8.44 -37.32
C TYR A 194 -17.14 -7.07 -37.55
N ASN A 195 -17.32 -6.28 -36.49
CA ASN A 195 -17.91 -4.95 -36.56
C ASN A 195 -17.09 -3.96 -37.39
N ALA A 196 -15.78 -4.15 -37.53
CA ALA A 196 -14.94 -3.32 -38.39
C ALA A 196 -15.25 -3.52 -39.89
N PHE A 197 -15.81 -4.67 -40.27
CA PHE A 197 -16.17 -5.00 -41.64
C PHE A 197 -17.68 -5.05 -41.89
N ALA A 198 -18.49 -5.06 -40.83
CA ALA A 198 -19.95 -5.08 -40.92
C ALA A 198 -20.53 -3.64 -41.02
N PRO A 199 -21.62 -3.44 -41.78
CA PRO A 199 -22.38 -2.20 -41.76
C PRO A 199 -22.85 -1.83 -40.33
N THR A 200 -22.95 -0.55 -40.01
CA THR A 200 -23.31 -0.05 -38.67
C THR A 200 -24.65 -0.57 -38.17
N ALA A 201 -25.62 -0.83 -39.07
CA ALA A 201 -26.92 -1.41 -38.74
C ALA A 201 -26.84 -2.89 -38.29
N LEU A 202 -25.80 -3.62 -38.72
CA LEU A 202 -25.60 -5.05 -38.42
C LEU A 202 -24.55 -5.29 -37.33
N ALA A 203 -24.03 -4.22 -36.72
CA ALA A 203 -23.01 -4.29 -35.70
C ALA A 203 -23.49 -5.12 -34.49
N VAL A 204 -22.61 -5.97 -33.99
CA VAL A 204 -22.83 -6.74 -32.77
C VAL A 204 -22.59 -5.81 -31.57
N THR A 205 -23.66 -5.44 -30.88
CA THR A 205 -23.60 -4.56 -29.70
C THR A 205 -23.68 -5.36 -28.39
N SER A 206 -23.45 -4.69 -27.26
CA SER A 206 -23.59 -5.26 -25.92
C SER A 206 -25.04 -5.34 -25.42
N VAL A 207 -25.99 -4.84 -26.21
CA VAL A 207 -27.41 -4.76 -25.86
C VAL A 207 -28.10 -6.06 -26.26
N LEU A 208 -28.67 -6.77 -25.29
CA LEU A 208 -29.43 -7.99 -25.49
C LEU A 208 -30.91 -7.65 -25.78
N PRO A 209 -31.62 -8.45 -26.59
CA PRO A 209 -33.06 -8.29 -26.85
C PRO A 209 -33.90 -8.81 -25.68
N VAL A 210 -33.46 -8.56 -24.45
CA VAL A 210 -34.12 -8.94 -23.20
C VAL A 210 -34.19 -7.69 -22.34
N ARG A 211 -35.26 -7.52 -21.56
CA ARG A 211 -35.44 -6.37 -20.67
C ARG A 211 -34.90 -6.68 -19.28
N TYR A 212 -34.49 -5.64 -18.56
CA TYR A 212 -33.92 -5.80 -17.21
C TYR A 212 -34.90 -6.48 -16.24
N ILE A 213 -36.17 -6.09 -16.25
CA ILE A 213 -37.21 -6.66 -15.38
C ILE A 213 -37.37 -8.19 -15.54
N ASP A 214 -37.16 -8.72 -16.76
CA ASP A 214 -37.30 -10.14 -17.06
C ASP A 214 -36.03 -10.92 -16.69
N MET A 215 -34.85 -10.31 -16.85
CA MET A 215 -33.56 -10.96 -16.60
C MET A 215 -33.16 -10.95 -15.12
N TYR A 216 -33.45 -9.87 -14.39
CA TYR A 216 -32.97 -9.68 -13.02
C TYR A 216 -33.41 -10.75 -12.02
N PRO A 217 -34.64 -11.29 -12.04
CA PRO A 217 -35.03 -12.40 -11.16
C PRO A 217 -34.10 -13.62 -11.31
N GLY A 218 -33.73 -13.96 -12.54
CA GLY A 218 -32.77 -15.04 -12.83
C GLY A 218 -31.36 -14.72 -12.32
N VAL A 219 -30.88 -13.49 -12.53
CA VAL A 219 -29.57 -13.05 -12.02
C VAL A 219 -29.52 -13.08 -10.50
N ARG A 220 -30.58 -12.61 -9.82
CA ARG A 220 -30.71 -12.66 -8.36
C ARG A 220 -30.71 -14.09 -7.84
N GLY A 221 -31.49 -14.98 -8.47
CA GLY A 221 -31.49 -16.41 -8.13
C GLY A 221 -30.12 -17.05 -8.28
N PHE A 222 -29.44 -16.80 -9.40
CA PHE A 222 -28.08 -17.28 -9.66
C PHE A 222 -27.07 -16.77 -8.62
N SER A 223 -27.14 -15.48 -8.28
CA SER A 223 -26.27 -14.84 -7.29
C SER A 223 -26.44 -15.46 -5.89
N ILE A 224 -27.69 -15.64 -5.45
CA ILE A 224 -28.01 -16.23 -4.14
C ILE A 224 -27.59 -17.71 -4.08
N VAL A 225 -27.96 -18.51 -5.08
CA VAL A 225 -27.59 -19.94 -5.11
C VAL A 225 -26.08 -20.12 -5.07
N THR A 226 -25.34 -19.34 -5.84
CA THR A 226 -23.88 -19.46 -5.85
C THR A 226 -23.26 -18.93 -4.56
N SER A 227 -23.80 -17.87 -3.96
CA SER A 227 -23.37 -17.38 -2.63
C SER A 227 -23.61 -18.43 -1.54
N ILE A 228 -24.73 -19.16 -1.59
CA ILE A 228 -25.01 -20.30 -0.70
C ILE A 228 -23.99 -21.43 -0.93
N LEU A 229 -23.64 -21.72 -2.20
CA LEU A 229 -22.63 -22.72 -2.52
C LEU A 229 -21.23 -22.30 -2.04
N ILE A 230 -20.86 -21.02 -2.13
CA ILE A 230 -19.60 -20.49 -1.59
C ILE A 230 -19.57 -20.66 -0.07
N LEU A 231 -20.66 -20.32 0.63
CA LEU A 231 -20.78 -20.51 2.08
C LEU A 231 -20.65 -21.99 2.46
N PHE A 232 -21.44 -22.86 1.82
CA PHE A 232 -21.42 -24.30 2.11
C PHE A 232 -20.05 -24.90 1.82
N SER A 233 -19.46 -24.61 0.67
CA SER A 233 -18.15 -25.16 0.28
C SER A 233 -17.02 -24.66 1.17
N THR A 234 -17.09 -23.41 1.65
CA THR A 234 -16.15 -22.89 2.65
C THR A 234 -16.26 -23.68 3.94
N ILE A 235 -17.48 -23.90 4.46
CA ILE A 235 -17.71 -24.72 5.68
C ILE A 235 -17.24 -26.16 5.47
N ASP A 236 -17.55 -26.76 4.32
CA ASP A 236 -17.23 -28.15 3.99
C ASP A 236 -15.71 -28.40 3.98
N VAL A 237 -14.93 -27.52 3.33
CA VAL A 237 -13.46 -27.62 3.32
C VAL A 237 -12.89 -27.47 4.73
N MET A 238 -13.43 -26.56 5.56
CA MET A 238 -12.95 -26.36 6.94
C MET A 238 -13.27 -27.54 7.86
N LEU A 239 -14.44 -28.16 7.72
CA LEU A 239 -14.81 -29.31 8.55
C LEU A 239 -14.05 -30.59 8.15
N GLN A 240 -13.67 -30.74 6.88
CA GLN A 240 -12.94 -31.90 6.38
C GLN A 240 -11.44 -31.88 6.71
N ASP A 241 -10.78 -30.73 6.70
CA ASP A 241 -9.32 -30.62 6.88
C ASP A 241 -8.90 -30.79 8.34
N SER A 242 -8.72 -32.06 8.71
CA SER A 242 -8.38 -32.45 10.08
C SER A 242 -6.98 -32.06 10.54
N PRO A 243 -5.94 -32.36 9.75
CA PRO A 243 -4.56 -32.18 10.20
C PRO A 243 -4.25 -30.71 10.51
N ARG A 244 -4.73 -29.76 9.69
CA ARG A 244 -4.55 -28.34 9.97
C ARG A 244 -5.36 -27.87 11.17
N CYS A 245 -6.62 -28.29 11.31
CA CYS A 245 -7.45 -27.85 12.42
C CYS A 245 -6.95 -28.34 13.79
N GLU A 246 -6.41 -29.57 13.86
CA GLU A 246 -5.82 -30.11 15.09
C GLU A 246 -4.45 -29.52 15.39
N ALA A 247 -3.63 -29.29 14.38
CA ALA A 247 -2.29 -28.78 14.56
C ALA A 247 -2.25 -27.26 14.81
N LEU A 248 -3.04 -26.47 14.07
CA LEU A 248 -2.96 -25.00 14.04
C LEU A 248 -4.06 -24.29 14.84
N TYR A 249 -5.23 -24.91 15.01
CA TYR A 249 -6.45 -24.25 15.53
C TYR A 249 -7.09 -24.99 16.72
N ASP A 250 -6.26 -25.66 17.55
CA ASP A 250 -6.66 -26.32 18.81
C ASP A 250 -7.91 -27.22 18.70
N GLY A 251 -8.07 -27.91 17.56
CA GLY A 251 -9.20 -28.82 17.37
C GLY A 251 -10.54 -28.13 17.14
N TRP A 252 -10.55 -26.96 16.46
CA TRP A 252 -11.76 -26.22 16.08
C TRP A 252 -12.92 -27.14 15.63
N LEU A 253 -14.06 -27.02 16.31
CA LEU A 253 -15.30 -27.79 16.10
C LEU A 253 -15.12 -29.32 16.01
N GLY A 254 -14.26 -29.92 16.84
CA GLY A 254 -13.97 -31.37 16.81
C GLY A 254 -15.21 -32.28 16.81
N CYS A 255 -16.23 -31.98 17.64
CA CYS A 255 -17.46 -32.78 17.73
C CYS A 255 -18.31 -32.72 16.45
N VAL A 256 -18.43 -31.55 15.81
CA VAL A 256 -19.19 -31.40 14.56
C VAL A 256 -18.44 -32.09 13.41
N ARG A 257 -17.11 -32.02 13.42
CA ARG A 257 -16.25 -32.60 12.40
C ARG A 257 -16.27 -34.13 12.38
N SER A 258 -16.34 -34.78 13.54
CA SER A 258 -16.43 -36.25 13.58
C SER A 258 -17.68 -36.74 12.85
N VAL A 259 -18.82 -36.07 13.05
CA VAL A 259 -20.08 -36.37 12.36
C VAL A 259 -20.02 -35.98 10.87
N TRP A 260 -19.51 -34.80 10.55
CA TRP A 260 -19.49 -34.27 9.17
C TRP A 260 -18.63 -35.10 8.20
N ARG A 261 -17.58 -35.77 8.70
CA ARG A 261 -16.71 -36.61 7.85
C ARG A 261 -17.41 -37.83 7.29
N HIS A 262 -18.51 -38.28 7.90
CA HIS A 262 -19.26 -39.40 7.37
C HIS A 262 -19.93 -39.01 6.03
N PRO A 263 -19.63 -39.71 4.91
CA PRO A 263 -20.21 -39.39 3.61
C PRO A 263 -21.75 -39.37 3.61
N TRP A 264 -22.35 -40.16 4.51
CA TRP A 264 -23.80 -40.32 4.70
C TRP A 264 -24.47 -39.08 5.28
N VAL A 265 -23.71 -38.17 5.91
CA VAL A 265 -24.23 -36.88 6.39
C VAL A 265 -23.94 -35.80 5.36
N ARG A 266 -22.69 -35.69 4.91
CA ARG A 266 -22.22 -34.61 4.02
C ARG A 266 -22.90 -34.61 2.65
N ILE A 267 -22.95 -35.75 1.96
CA ILE A 267 -23.44 -35.84 0.58
C ILE A 267 -24.93 -35.49 0.48
N PRO A 268 -25.85 -36.11 1.25
CA PRO A 268 -27.27 -35.76 1.16
C PRO A 268 -27.52 -34.32 1.61
N LEU A 269 -26.79 -33.81 2.61
CA LEU A 269 -26.93 -32.43 3.06
C LEU A 269 -26.51 -31.42 1.97
N PHE A 270 -25.44 -31.69 1.22
CA PHE A 270 -25.07 -30.85 0.07
C PHE A 270 -26.19 -30.76 -0.96
N TRP A 271 -26.75 -31.90 -1.38
CA TRP A 271 -27.82 -31.93 -2.38
C TRP A 271 -29.12 -31.33 -1.85
N LEU A 272 -29.39 -31.45 -0.56
CA LEU A 272 -30.51 -30.77 0.11
C LEU A 272 -30.32 -29.26 0.10
N VAL A 273 -29.13 -28.75 0.46
CA VAL A 273 -28.83 -27.30 0.44
C VAL A 273 -28.86 -26.75 -0.98
N PHE A 274 -28.31 -27.48 -1.96
CA PHE A 274 -28.31 -27.06 -3.36
C PHE A 274 -29.73 -27.05 -3.95
N GLY A 275 -30.47 -28.15 -3.78
CA GLY A 275 -31.86 -28.25 -4.24
C GLY A 275 -32.78 -27.27 -3.52
N GLY A 276 -32.61 -27.10 -2.21
CA GLY A 276 -33.33 -26.12 -1.40
C GLY A 276 -32.99 -24.68 -1.79
N GLY A 277 -31.73 -24.38 -2.10
CA GLY A 277 -31.30 -23.09 -2.62
C GLY A 277 -31.93 -22.75 -3.97
N ILE A 278 -32.00 -23.73 -4.88
CA ILE A 278 -32.70 -23.58 -6.18
C ILE A 278 -34.20 -23.39 -5.97
N ALA A 279 -34.83 -24.21 -5.12
CA ALA A 279 -36.25 -24.09 -4.81
C ALA A 279 -36.58 -22.73 -4.18
N PHE A 280 -35.72 -22.24 -3.28
CA PHE A 280 -35.83 -20.90 -2.71
C PHE A 280 -35.65 -19.82 -3.78
N ALA A 281 -34.67 -19.94 -4.67
CA ALA A 281 -34.47 -18.97 -5.75
C ALA A 281 -35.66 -18.87 -6.72
N ILE A 282 -36.32 -19.99 -7.03
CA ILE A 282 -37.46 -20.03 -7.96
C ILE A 282 -38.77 -19.62 -7.29
N LEU A 283 -39.09 -20.20 -6.13
CA LEU A 283 -40.40 -20.06 -5.48
C LEU A 283 -40.39 -19.12 -4.27
N GLY A 284 -39.30 -19.14 -3.49
CA GLY A 284 -39.19 -18.39 -2.23
C GLY A 284 -38.79 -16.93 -2.40
N LEU A 285 -37.99 -16.60 -3.42
CA LEU A 285 -37.41 -15.28 -3.60
C LEU A 285 -38.45 -14.17 -3.82
N PRO A 286 -39.53 -14.36 -4.63
CA PRO A 286 -40.57 -13.35 -4.77
C PRO A 286 -41.33 -13.07 -3.46
N LEU A 287 -41.65 -14.13 -2.72
CA LEU A 287 -42.32 -14.04 -1.41
C LEU A 287 -41.41 -13.36 -0.38
N PHE A 288 -40.13 -13.72 -0.37
CA PHE A 288 -39.12 -13.10 0.48
C PHE A 288 -38.94 -11.61 0.14
N GLN A 289 -38.93 -11.27 -1.15
CA GLN A 289 -38.84 -9.87 -1.59
C GLN A 289 -40.06 -9.07 -1.11
N GLN A 290 -41.27 -9.59 -1.28
CA GLN A 290 -42.49 -8.93 -0.77
C GLN A 290 -42.46 -8.78 0.75
N LEU A 291 -42.04 -9.83 1.47
CA LEU A 291 -41.87 -9.78 2.92
C LEU A 291 -40.86 -8.70 3.33
N MET A 292 -39.71 -8.63 2.66
CA MET A 292 -38.68 -7.63 2.95
C MET A 292 -39.14 -6.22 2.59
N VAL A 293 -39.84 -6.04 1.48
CA VAL A 293 -40.46 -4.77 1.07
C VAL A 293 -41.44 -4.32 2.14
N ASN A 294 -42.35 -5.19 2.59
CA ASN A 294 -43.34 -4.86 3.63
C ASN A 294 -42.68 -4.61 4.98
N LEU A 295 -41.75 -5.47 5.43
CA LEU A 295 -41.02 -5.24 6.69
C LEU A 295 -40.22 -3.93 6.67
N VAL A 296 -39.56 -3.61 5.55
CA VAL A 296 -38.73 -2.40 5.44
C VAL A 296 -39.56 -1.14 5.25
N LEU A 297 -40.65 -1.20 4.48
CA LEU A 297 -41.52 -0.03 4.26
C LEU A 297 -42.51 0.21 5.40
N ASP A 298 -42.97 -0.84 6.10
CA ASP A 298 -43.99 -0.73 7.14
C ASP A 298 -43.41 -0.60 8.57
N HIS A 299 -42.20 -1.10 8.84
CA HIS A 299 -41.61 -1.07 10.20
C HIS A 299 -40.33 -0.23 10.35
N LEU A 300 -39.54 -0.01 9.30
CA LEU A 300 -38.54 1.07 9.35
C LEU A 300 -39.24 2.38 9.03
N SER A 301 -39.03 3.40 9.86
CA SER A 301 -39.54 4.75 9.62
C SER A 301 -39.31 5.13 8.15
N PRO A 302 -40.23 5.89 7.52
CA PRO A 302 -40.09 6.31 6.13
C PRO A 302 -38.70 6.90 5.85
N ASP A 303 -37.98 7.38 6.85
CA ASP A 303 -36.68 8.02 6.82
C ASP A 303 -35.42 7.21 6.43
N PHE A 304 -35.45 5.87 6.36
CA PHE A 304 -34.26 5.06 6.01
C PHE A 304 -34.07 4.93 4.48
N TYR A 305 -33.44 5.94 3.87
CA TYR A 305 -33.23 5.96 2.42
C TYR A 305 -31.80 5.62 2.00
N PHE A 306 -31.65 4.63 1.11
CA PHE A 306 -30.37 4.32 0.49
C PHE A 306 -30.08 5.29 -0.67
N MET A 307 -29.15 6.22 -0.42
CA MET A 307 -28.55 7.10 -1.42
C MET A 307 -27.75 6.32 -2.48
N GLU A 308 -27.39 6.99 -3.57
CA GLU A 308 -26.57 6.41 -4.64
C GLU A 308 -25.22 5.89 -4.14
N SER A 309 -24.57 6.61 -3.22
CA SER A 309 -23.27 6.21 -2.67
C SER A 309 -23.35 4.99 -1.78
N TRP A 310 -24.39 4.85 -0.95
CA TRP A 310 -24.61 3.63 -0.17
C TRP A 310 -24.79 2.41 -1.06
N ARG A 311 -25.55 2.53 -2.15
CA ARG A 311 -25.71 1.43 -3.12
C ARG A 311 -24.38 1.04 -3.75
N ALA A 312 -23.57 2.02 -4.14
CA ALA A 312 -22.24 1.79 -4.69
C ALA A 312 -21.29 1.15 -3.66
N VAL A 313 -21.31 1.58 -2.39
CA VAL A 313 -20.48 1.01 -1.33
C VAL A 313 -20.88 -0.43 -1.02
N VAL A 314 -22.18 -0.74 -0.97
CA VAL A 314 -22.67 -2.10 -0.74
C VAL A 314 -22.24 -3.03 -1.89
N SER A 315 -22.40 -2.62 -3.15
CA SER A 315 -21.93 -3.44 -4.29
C SER A 315 -20.40 -3.55 -4.34
N GLY A 316 -19.66 -2.48 -4.00
CA GLY A 316 -18.20 -2.53 -3.88
C GLY A 316 -17.72 -3.44 -2.75
N ALA A 317 -18.46 -3.50 -1.63
CA ALA A 317 -18.18 -4.38 -0.50
C ALA A 317 -18.39 -5.86 -0.85
N VAL A 318 -19.41 -6.19 -1.65
CA VAL A 318 -19.61 -7.55 -2.18
C VAL A 318 -18.39 -7.99 -2.99
N LEU A 319 -17.96 -7.18 -3.96
CA LEU A 319 -16.80 -7.48 -4.79
C LEU A 319 -15.50 -7.58 -3.98
N MET A 320 -15.34 -6.72 -2.96
CA MET A 320 -14.25 -6.85 -1.99
C MET A 320 -14.30 -8.21 -1.29
N LEU A 321 -15.46 -8.64 -0.82
CA LEU A 321 -15.60 -9.88 -0.05
C LEU A 321 -15.36 -11.12 -0.91
N ASP A 322 -15.74 -11.11 -2.20
CA ASP A 322 -15.39 -12.18 -3.14
C ASP A 322 -13.86 -12.37 -3.25
N LEU A 323 -13.12 -11.25 -3.34
CA LEU A 323 -11.66 -11.28 -3.33
C LEU A 323 -11.11 -11.77 -1.98
N VAL A 324 -11.70 -11.32 -0.86
CA VAL A 324 -11.28 -11.76 0.49
C VAL A 324 -11.49 -13.25 0.67
N VAL A 325 -12.61 -13.82 0.23
CA VAL A 325 -12.88 -15.27 0.31
C VAL A 325 -11.79 -16.05 -0.41
N LEU A 326 -11.33 -15.56 -1.56
CA LEU A 326 -10.23 -16.17 -2.32
C LEU A 326 -8.88 -16.04 -1.57
N MET A 327 -8.57 -14.86 -1.04
CA MET A 327 -7.33 -14.58 -0.28
C MET A 327 -7.25 -15.36 1.04
N GLN A 328 -8.38 -15.62 1.67
CA GLN A 328 -8.49 -16.35 2.92
C GLN A 328 -8.24 -17.85 2.78
N ASP A 329 -8.15 -18.39 1.57
CA ASP A 329 -7.86 -19.81 1.43
C ASP A 329 -6.47 -20.18 1.97
N TRP A 330 -6.40 -21.32 2.67
CA TRP A 330 -5.17 -21.83 3.26
C TRP A 330 -4.13 -22.28 2.25
N ASP A 331 -4.49 -22.45 0.99
CA ASP A 331 -3.55 -22.79 -0.07
C ASP A 331 -3.44 -21.68 -1.11
N PHE A 332 -4.14 -20.54 -0.93
CA PHE A 332 -3.92 -19.36 -1.78
C PHE A 332 -2.48 -18.83 -1.61
N PRO A 333 -1.75 -18.48 -2.69
CA PRO A 333 -2.19 -18.46 -4.09
C PRO A 333 -2.15 -19.82 -4.83
N THR A 334 -1.43 -20.84 -4.38
CA THR A 334 -1.18 -22.09 -5.15
C THR A 334 -2.40 -23.00 -5.35
N MET A 335 -3.46 -22.85 -4.56
CA MET A 335 -4.71 -23.64 -4.61
C MET A 335 -4.51 -25.15 -4.63
N ALA A 336 -3.48 -25.62 -3.91
CA ALA A 336 -3.15 -27.03 -3.82
C ALA A 336 -4.21 -27.77 -2.98
N SER A 337 -4.69 -28.91 -3.48
CA SER A 337 -5.75 -29.68 -2.80
C SER A 337 -5.16 -30.74 -1.87
N PRO A 338 -5.47 -30.72 -0.56
CA PRO A 338 -5.04 -31.76 0.37
C PRO A 338 -5.72 -33.11 0.07
N LYS A 339 -4.98 -34.20 0.27
CA LYS A 339 -5.53 -35.56 0.24
C LYS A 339 -6.58 -35.73 1.34
N HIS A 340 -7.62 -36.50 1.08
CA HIS A 340 -8.78 -36.75 1.96
C HIS A 340 -9.80 -35.62 2.07
N ILE A 341 -9.63 -34.51 1.37
CA ILE A 341 -10.70 -33.51 1.19
C ILE A 341 -11.48 -33.88 -0.08
N SER A 342 -12.69 -34.41 0.10
CA SER A 342 -13.57 -34.73 -1.01
C SER A 342 -14.17 -33.48 -1.64
N ILE A 343 -14.58 -33.60 -2.89
CA ILE A 343 -15.35 -32.59 -3.61
C ILE A 343 -16.75 -32.45 -2.97
N PRO A 344 -17.30 -31.23 -2.79
CA PRO A 344 -18.66 -31.05 -2.28
C PRO A 344 -19.68 -31.84 -3.10
N GLY A 345 -20.54 -32.62 -2.42
CA GLY A 345 -21.55 -33.47 -3.06
C GLY A 345 -21.06 -34.81 -3.62
N LEU A 346 -19.76 -35.11 -3.57
CA LEU A 346 -19.16 -36.35 -4.05
C LEU A 346 -18.38 -37.07 -2.94
N ALA A 347 -18.12 -38.36 -3.11
CA ALA A 347 -17.29 -39.16 -2.19
C ALA A 347 -15.78 -39.09 -2.53
N THR A 348 -15.43 -38.64 -3.74
CA THR A 348 -14.06 -38.62 -4.26
C THR A 348 -13.37 -37.27 -4.03
N ASP A 349 -12.04 -37.29 -3.90
CA ASP A 349 -11.17 -36.11 -3.71
C ASP A 349 -10.74 -35.47 -5.05
N VAL A 350 -10.59 -36.29 -6.10
CA VAL A 350 -10.26 -35.84 -7.45
C VAL A 350 -11.15 -36.56 -8.47
N LEU A 351 -11.81 -35.77 -9.32
CA LEU A 351 -12.51 -36.28 -10.50
C LEU A 351 -11.62 -36.05 -11.72
N SER A 352 -11.09 -37.12 -12.31
CA SER A 352 -10.25 -37.03 -13.51
C SER A 352 -10.98 -37.57 -14.74
N LEU A 353 -11.15 -36.73 -15.76
CA LEU A 353 -11.62 -37.13 -17.08
C LEU A 353 -10.41 -37.27 -18.02
N ARG A 354 -10.23 -38.45 -18.60
CA ARG A 354 -9.18 -38.75 -19.57
C ARG A 354 -9.81 -38.99 -20.94
N LEU A 355 -9.55 -38.09 -21.90
CA LEU A 355 -9.91 -38.24 -23.30
C LEU A 355 -8.63 -38.23 -24.15
N GLY A 356 -8.07 -39.41 -24.41
CA GLY A 356 -6.81 -39.56 -25.15
C GLY A 356 -5.64 -38.81 -24.48
N ARG A 357 -5.05 -37.84 -25.18
CA ARG A 357 -3.96 -36.98 -24.66
C ARG A 357 -4.45 -35.88 -23.71
N PHE A 358 -5.76 -35.66 -23.62
CA PHE A 358 -6.33 -34.62 -22.78
C PHE A 358 -6.69 -35.18 -21.40
N HIS A 359 -6.01 -34.66 -20.38
CA HIS A 359 -6.32 -34.93 -18.98
C HIS A 359 -6.93 -33.69 -18.33
N LEU A 360 -8.17 -33.81 -17.86
CA LEU A 360 -8.84 -32.79 -17.03
C LEU A 360 -8.98 -33.36 -15.62
N ALA A 361 -8.47 -32.64 -14.63
CA ALA A 361 -8.58 -33.01 -13.22
C ALA A 361 -9.35 -31.91 -12.48
N PHE A 362 -10.51 -32.26 -11.95
CA PHE A 362 -11.28 -31.41 -11.05
C PHE A 362 -10.91 -31.76 -9.62
N THR A 363 -10.53 -30.75 -8.86
CA THR A 363 -10.15 -30.87 -7.45
C THR A 363 -11.05 -29.97 -6.62
N CYS A 364 -11.23 -30.31 -5.35
CA CYS A 364 -12.12 -29.58 -4.45
C CYS A 364 -11.82 -28.06 -4.44
N LYS A 365 -10.56 -27.66 -4.23
CA LYS A 365 -10.16 -26.24 -4.16
C LYS A 365 -10.47 -25.45 -5.43
N TRP A 366 -10.21 -26.04 -6.61
CA TRP A 366 -10.49 -25.37 -7.88
C TRP A 366 -11.99 -25.29 -8.19
N ILE A 367 -12.81 -26.24 -7.71
CA ILE A 367 -14.28 -26.15 -7.82
C ILE A 367 -14.80 -25.00 -6.95
N VAL A 368 -14.35 -24.88 -5.69
CA VAL A 368 -14.74 -23.76 -4.81
C VAL A 368 -14.33 -22.41 -5.41
N THR A 369 -13.10 -22.33 -5.91
CA THR A 369 -12.58 -21.13 -6.59
C THR A 369 -13.41 -20.78 -7.82
N THR A 370 -13.97 -21.78 -8.50
CA THR A 370 -14.81 -21.56 -9.68
C THR A 370 -16.14 -20.92 -9.32
N PHE A 371 -16.76 -21.28 -8.19
CA PHE A 371 -17.99 -20.60 -7.76
C PHE A 371 -17.75 -19.10 -7.55
N VAL A 372 -16.64 -18.73 -6.90
CA VAL A 372 -16.25 -17.32 -6.72
C VAL A 372 -15.95 -16.64 -8.06
N LEU A 373 -15.21 -17.30 -8.96
CA LEU A 373 -14.84 -16.73 -10.27
C LEU A 373 -16.00 -16.64 -11.26
N LEU A 374 -17.07 -17.44 -11.08
CA LEU A 374 -18.31 -17.31 -11.85
C LEU A 374 -19.19 -16.16 -11.33
N MET A 375 -19.17 -15.88 -10.02
CA MET A 375 -19.87 -14.74 -9.42
C MET A 375 -19.23 -13.40 -9.75
N LEU A 376 -17.90 -13.35 -9.68
CA LEU A 376 -17.15 -12.10 -9.79
C LEU A 376 -17.48 -11.25 -11.05
N PRO A 377 -17.68 -11.82 -12.26
CA PRO A 377 -18.17 -11.04 -13.41
C PRO A 377 -19.58 -10.45 -13.24
N VAL A 378 -20.48 -11.18 -12.57
CA VAL A 378 -21.84 -10.71 -12.27
C VAL A 378 -21.76 -9.55 -11.26
N ASP A 379 -20.94 -9.69 -10.22
CA ASP A 379 -20.78 -8.65 -9.20
C ASP A 379 -20.01 -7.42 -9.72
N ILE A 380 -19.04 -7.61 -10.63
CA ILE A 380 -18.42 -6.50 -11.37
C ILE A 380 -19.48 -5.76 -12.21
N TRP A 381 -20.36 -6.50 -12.88
CA TRP A 381 -21.41 -5.90 -13.68
C TRP A 381 -22.37 -5.09 -12.82
N THR A 382 -22.89 -5.66 -11.73
CA THR A 382 -23.79 -4.94 -10.81
C THR A 382 -23.13 -3.73 -10.16
N TYR A 383 -21.85 -3.85 -9.78
CA TYR A 383 -21.04 -2.75 -9.26
C TYR A 383 -20.89 -1.61 -10.27
N ASN A 384 -20.53 -1.93 -11.52
CA ASN A 384 -20.42 -0.95 -12.59
C ASN A 384 -21.75 -0.22 -12.81
N GLN A 385 -22.88 -0.94 -12.82
CA GLN A 385 -24.21 -0.32 -12.93
C GLN A 385 -24.50 0.68 -11.80
N GLN A 386 -24.07 0.41 -10.55
CA GLN A 386 -24.32 1.33 -9.43
C GLN A 386 -23.45 2.59 -9.49
N ILE A 387 -22.19 2.46 -9.92
CA ILE A 387 -21.29 3.62 -10.03
C ILE A 387 -21.75 4.56 -11.13
N THR A 388 -22.02 4.03 -12.33
CA THR A 388 -22.41 4.82 -13.50
C THR A 388 -23.92 5.05 -13.57
N TYR A 389 -24.64 4.82 -12.48
CA TYR A 389 -26.10 4.89 -12.46
C TYR A 389 -26.61 6.31 -12.75
N LEU A 390 -27.37 6.44 -13.85
CA LEU A 390 -28.18 7.60 -14.18
C LEU A 390 -29.61 7.15 -14.51
N PRO A 391 -30.67 7.75 -13.93
CA PRO A 391 -32.06 7.35 -14.17
C PRO A 391 -32.43 7.37 -15.66
N SER A 392 -31.99 8.41 -16.38
CA SER A 392 -32.25 8.55 -17.81
C SER A 392 -31.66 7.39 -18.62
N SER A 393 -30.53 6.80 -18.22
CA SER A 393 -29.90 5.70 -18.95
C SER A 393 -30.66 4.36 -18.86
N TYR A 394 -31.51 4.19 -17.84
CA TYR A 394 -32.28 2.96 -17.63
C TYR A 394 -33.79 3.16 -17.81
N GLY A 395 -34.21 4.28 -18.41
CA GLY A 395 -35.62 4.57 -18.67
C GLY A 395 -36.42 4.76 -17.37
N HIS A 396 -35.79 5.41 -16.41
CA HIS A 396 -36.40 5.75 -15.13
C HIS A 396 -36.61 7.25 -14.99
N ILE A 397 -37.60 7.59 -14.16
CA ILE A 397 -37.91 8.94 -13.75
C ILE A 397 -37.77 9.09 -12.25
N VAL A 398 -37.43 10.30 -11.81
CA VAL A 398 -37.27 10.64 -10.40
C VAL A 398 -38.54 11.36 -9.96
N LEU A 399 -39.24 10.77 -9.00
CA LEU A 399 -40.44 11.34 -8.41
C LEU A 399 -40.09 12.54 -7.50
N PRO A 400 -41.05 13.42 -7.16
CA PRO A 400 -40.81 14.58 -6.28
C PRO A 400 -40.23 14.21 -4.90
N ASN A 401 -40.46 12.99 -4.43
CA ASN A 401 -39.90 12.43 -3.20
C ASN A 401 -38.51 11.77 -3.38
N HIS A 402 -37.82 12.03 -4.49
CA HIS A 402 -36.53 11.45 -4.88
C HIS A 402 -36.52 9.92 -5.09
N GLN A 403 -37.69 9.28 -5.12
CA GLN A 403 -37.78 7.86 -5.48
C GLN A 403 -37.62 7.65 -6.97
N ILE A 404 -37.05 6.50 -7.33
CA ILE A 404 -36.84 6.10 -8.71
C ILE A 404 -38.03 5.21 -9.12
N ALA A 405 -38.71 5.57 -10.21
CA ALA A 405 -39.76 4.75 -10.80
C ALA A 405 -39.43 4.43 -12.25
N ALA A 406 -39.82 3.24 -12.71
CA ALA A 406 -39.62 2.82 -14.09
C ALA A 406 -40.78 3.28 -14.97
N VAL A 407 -40.48 3.64 -16.22
CA VAL A 407 -41.49 3.98 -17.22
C VAL A 407 -42.20 2.70 -17.68
N THR A 408 -43.52 2.70 -17.65
CA THR A 408 -44.31 1.50 -17.96
C THR A 408 -44.51 1.26 -19.47
N ASN A 409 -44.53 2.32 -20.28
CA ASN A 409 -44.83 2.24 -21.70
C ASN A 409 -43.61 1.83 -22.55
N THR A 410 -43.54 0.56 -22.92
CA THR A 410 -42.36 -0.03 -23.54
C THR A 410 -42.13 0.41 -24.99
N SER A 411 -43.16 0.79 -25.74
CA SER A 411 -42.99 1.26 -27.12
C SER A 411 -42.26 2.60 -27.19
N LEU A 412 -42.43 3.45 -26.18
CA LEU A 412 -41.68 4.70 -26.04
C LEU A 412 -40.21 4.45 -25.70
N LEU A 413 -39.92 3.46 -24.85
CA LEU A 413 -38.54 3.04 -24.59
C LEU A 413 -37.89 2.46 -25.85
N ASP A 414 -38.59 1.60 -26.57
CA ASP A 414 -38.03 0.97 -27.77
C ASP A 414 -37.79 2.02 -28.88
N ALA A 415 -38.65 3.05 -29.00
CA ALA A 415 -38.48 4.16 -29.96
C ALA A 415 -37.37 5.17 -29.57
N ALA A 416 -37.06 5.31 -28.28
CA ALA A 416 -36.04 6.20 -27.76
C ALA A 416 -34.69 5.49 -27.49
N ALA A 417 -34.56 4.22 -27.90
CA ALA A 417 -33.36 3.45 -27.74
C ALA A 417 -32.25 3.94 -28.68
N CYS A 418 -31.16 4.45 -28.07
CA CYS A 418 -29.81 4.69 -28.61
C CYS A 418 -29.50 6.01 -29.35
N GLY A 419 -29.21 7.04 -28.54
CA GLY A 419 -28.23 8.12 -28.78
C GLY A 419 -28.84 9.52 -28.98
N PRO A 420 -28.21 10.65 -28.53
CA PRO A 420 -26.98 10.82 -27.75
C PRO A 420 -27.16 11.14 -26.25
N PHE A 421 -28.38 11.29 -25.69
CA PHE A 421 -28.55 11.65 -24.26
C PHE A 421 -29.71 10.94 -23.56
N CYS A 422 -29.83 9.63 -23.80
CA CYS A 422 -30.75 8.72 -23.12
C CYS A 422 -32.22 9.16 -23.10
N TYR A 423 -33.07 8.35 -22.46
CA TYR A 423 -34.51 8.56 -22.37
C TYR A 423 -34.82 9.93 -21.73
N ASN A 424 -35.03 10.97 -22.56
CA ASN A 424 -35.44 12.29 -22.09
C ASN A 424 -36.96 12.33 -21.92
N LEU A 425 -37.46 11.48 -21.01
CA LEU A 425 -38.88 11.43 -20.68
C LEU A 425 -39.17 12.35 -19.48
N THR A 426 -39.98 13.37 -19.71
CA THR A 426 -40.40 14.36 -18.70
C THR A 426 -41.74 14.03 -18.04
N THR A 427 -42.45 12.99 -18.51
CA THR A 427 -43.84 12.73 -18.12
C THR A 427 -43.94 11.72 -16.96
N ALA A 428 -44.29 12.23 -15.77
CA ALA A 428 -44.47 11.43 -14.55
C ALA A 428 -45.70 10.49 -14.57
N ASN A 429 -46.65 10.70 -15.49
CA ASN A 429 -47.96 10.03 -15.50
C ASN A 429 -47.92 8.54 -15.93
N GLN A 430 -46.74 7.98 -16.19
CA GLN A 430 -46.57 6.58 -16.65
C GLN A 430 -45.57 5.79 -15.77
N ALA A 431 -45.39 6.17 -14.50
CA ALA A 431 -44.52 5.50 -13.52
C ALA A 431 -45.11 4.19 -12.97
N SER A 432 -44.27 3.18 -12.76
CA SER A 432 -44.56 1.96 -11.98
C SER A 432 -44.33 2.16 -10.47
N GLU A 433 -44.42 1.06 -9.70
CA GLU A 433 -43.98 1.01 -8.29
C GLU A 433 -42.59 1.62 -8.11
N ALA A 434 -42.45 2.42 -7.04
CA ALA A 434 -41.24 3.14 -6.71
C ALA A 434 -40.20 2.23 -6.04
N SER A 435 -38.93 2.41 -6.41
CA SER A 435 -37.83 1.67 -5.81
C SER A 435 -37.46 2.22 -4.43
N ILE A 436 -36.90 1.36 -3.57
CA ILE A 436 -36.34 1.73 -2.26
C ILE A 436 -35.11 2.65 -2.42
N GLY A 437 -34.37 2.48 -3.53
CA GLY A 437 -33.26 3.35 -3.90
C GLY A 437 -33.74 4.74 -4.29
N ARG A 438 -33.05 5.77 -3.78
CA ARG A 438 -33.29 7.17 -4.16
C ARG A 438 -32.18 7.72 -5.05
N TYR A 439 -32.52 8.74 -5.85
CA TYR A 439 -31.57 9.44 -6.71
C TYR A 439 -31.58 10.93 -6.39
N PHE A 440 -30.41 11.45 -6.03
CA PHE A 440 -30.22 12.86 -5.66
C PHE A 440 -29.40 13.62 -6.71
N GLY A 441 -28.67 12.91 -7.58
CA GLY A 441 -27.81 13.51 -8.60
C GLY A 441 -26.52 14.09 -8.04
N TRP A 442 -26.06 13.57 -6.90
CA TRP A 442 -24.82 14.00 -6.26
C TRP A 442 -23.58 13.76 -7.13
N PRO A 443 -22.50 14.53 -6.92
CA PRO A 443 -21.28 14.38 -7.72
C PRO A 443 -20.71 12.97 -7.61
N MET A 444 -20.01 12.52 -8.67
CA MET A 444 -19.33 11.22 -8.69
C MET A 444 -18.32 11.05 -7.55
N GLU A 445 -17.84 12.17 -6.97
CA GLU A 445 -17.01 12.16 -5.78
C GLU A 445 -17.69 11.40 -4.63
N ASP A 446 -18.99 11.53 -4.38
CA ASP A 446 -19.66 10.85 -3.25
C ASP A 446 -19.65 9.31 -3.37
N LYS A 447 -19.48 8.77 -4.58
CA LYS A 447 -19.38 7.32 -4.85
C LYS A 447 -17.94 6.80 -4.73
N PHE A 448 -16.96 7.68 -4.57
CA PHE A 448 -15.54 7.33 -4.50
C PHE A 448 -15.16 6.34 -3.38
N PRO A 449 -15.80 6.32 -2.19
CA PRO A 449 -15.50 5.31 -1.16
C PRO A 449 -15.61 3.87 -1.66
N ALA A 450 -16.60 3.60 -2.53
CA ALA A 450 -16.78 2.29 -3.14
C ALA A 450 -15.59 1.90 -4.04
N VAL A 451 -15.11 2.85 -4.85
CA VAL A 451 -13.94 2.68 -5.71
C VAL A 451 -12.68 2.42 -4.89
N CYS A 452 -12.48 3.17 -3.81
CA CYS A 452 -11.34 2.98 -2.94
C CYS A 452 -11.32 1.62 -2.24
N LEU A 453 -12.48 1.12 -1.80
CA LEU A 453 -12.60 -0.22 -1.21
C LEU A 453 -12.15 -1.30 -2.20
N VAL A 454 -12.66 -1.24 -3.42
CA VAL A 454 -12.32 -2.21 -4.48
C VAL A 454 -10.85 -2.11 -4.89
N LEU A 455 -10.33 -0.91 -5.13
CA LEU A 455 -8.94 -0.70 -5.53
C LEU A 455 -7.96 -1.15 -4.44
N TYR A 456 -8.26 -0.86 -3.17
CA TYR A 456 -7.42 -1.29 -2.06
C TYR A 456 -7.36 -2.81 -1.96
N MET A 457 -8.49 -3.48 -2.11
CA MET A 457 -8.54 -4.95 -2.07
C MET A 457 -7.89 -5.59 -3.28
N LEU A 458 -8.05 -4.99 -4.47
CA LEU A 458 -7.33 -5.44 -5.67
C LEU A 458 -5.81 -5.27 -5.51
N PHE A 459 -5.36 -4.16 -4.91
CA PHE A 459 -3.94 -3.96 -4.58
C PHE A 459 -3.43 -5.05 -3.62
N LEU A 460 -4.18 -5.34 -2.54
CA LEU A 460 -3.81 -6.41 -1.62
C LEU A 460 -3.79 -7.79 -2.29
N PHE A 461 -4.80 -8.08 -3.11
CA PHE A 461 -4.89 -9.31 -3.88
C PHE A 461 -3.68 -9.48 -4.82
N VAL A 462 -3.38 -8.47 -5.63
CA VAL A 462 -2.23 -8.48 -6.56
C VAL A 462 -0.92 -8.59 -5.81
N ARG A 463 -0.75 -7.83 -4.72
CA ARG A 463 0.44 -7.90 -3.87
C ARG A 463 0.62 -9.31 -3.31
N MET A 464 -0.45 -9.94 -2.85
CA MET A 464 -0.44 -11.28 -2.31
C MET A 464 -0.10 -12.33 -3.38
N VAL A 465 -0.68 -12.21 -4.57
CA VAL A 465 -0.37 -13.09 -5.72
C VAL A 465 1.08 -12.96 -6.19
N ILE A 466 1.66 -11.76 -6.16
CA ILE A 466 3.03 -11.50 -6.62
C ILE A 466 4.08 -11.85 -5.56
N HIS A 467 3.84 -11.48 -4.29
CA HIS A 467 4.85 -11.49 -3.23
C HIS A 467 4.68 -12.60 -2.20
N GLU A 468 3.50 -13.23 -2.05
CA GLU A 468 3.44 -14.46 -1.29
C GLU A 468 4.06 -15.57 -2.14
N ASP A 469 5.34 -15.86 -1.87
CA ASP A 469 5.96 -17.11 -2.30
C ASP A 469 5.03 -18.25 -1.88
N GLY A 470 4.58 -19.03 -2.86
CA GLY A 470 3.73 -20.20 -2.64
C GLY A 470 4.30 -21.01 -1.48
N ARG A 471 3.46 -21.37 -0.52
CA ARG A 471 3.82 -21.85 0.83
C ARG A 471 4.60 -23.16 0.91
N PHE A 472 5.20 -23.60 -0.19
CA PHE A 472 6.01 -24.78 -0.31
C PHE A 472 7.40 -24.41 -0.82
N ILE A 473 8.14 -23.62 -0.04
CA ILE A 473 9.60 -23.79 -0.05
C ILE A 473 9.81 -25.12 0.66
N VAL A 474 9.79 -26.20 -0.12
CA VAL A 474 10.55 -27.40 0.22
C VAL A 474 11.93 -26.86 0.55
N SER A 475 12.44 -27.13 1.75
CA SER A 475 13.86 -27.03 2.02
C SER A 475 14.54 -27.78 0.88
N SER A 476 14.98 -27.06 -0.16
CA SER A 476 15.90 -27.61 -1.10
C SER A 476 17.09 -27.91 -0.23
N GLN A 477 17.29 -29.19 0.09
CA GLN A 477 18.62 -29.69 0.39
C GLN A 477 19.55 -28.95 -0.56
N MET A 478 20.39 -28.10 0.03
CA MET A 478 21.37 -27.36 -0.73
C MET A 478 22.11 -28.38 -1.56
N GLN A 479 22.33 -28.07 -2.82
CA GLN A 479 23.05 -28.92 -3.77
C GLN A 479 24.21 -29.65 -3.07
N GLY A 480 24.18 -30.98 -3.07
CA GLY A 480 24.81 -31.86 -2.07
C GLY A 480 26.31 -31.69 -1.80
N VAL A 481 27.05 -30.89 -2.59
CA VAL A 481 28.47 -30.61 -2.36
C VAL A 481 28.70 -29.34 -1.52
N LYS A 482 27.77 -28.38 -1.51
CA LYS A 482 27.84 -27.17 -0.66
C LYS A 482 27.22 -27.38 0.71
N GLU A 483 26.18 -28.22 0.80
CA GLU A 483 25.55 -28.59 2.08
C GLU A 483 26.52 -29.34 2.98
N GLU A 484 27.27 -30.30 2.43
CA GLU A 484 28.23 -31.10 3.18
C GLU A 484 29.38 -30.24 3.74
N ASN A 485 29.92 -29.31 2.93
CA ASN A 485 30.95 -28.37 3.38
C ASN A 485 30.43 -27.38 4.44
N TYR A 486 29.21 -26.87 4.30
CA TYR A 486 28.60 -26.00 5.32
C TYR A 486 28.31 -26.77 6.61
N ARG A 487 27.83 -28.01 6.49
CA ARG A 487 27.53 -28.88 7.62
C ARG A 487 28.80 -29.30 8.36
N LEU A 488 29.90 -29.57 7.66
CA LEU A 488 31.23 -29.81 8.25
C LEU A 488 31.78 -28.56 8.96
N GLN A 489 31.61 -27.36 8.38
CA GLN A 489 31.99 -26.09 9.03
C GLN A 489 31.13 -25.78 10.29
N LEU A 490 29.86 -26.16 10.27
CA LEU A 490 28.93 -26.02 11.40
C LEU A 490 29.16 -27.09 12.49
N GLU A 491 29.45 -28.33 12.11
CA GLU A 491 29.78 -29.41 13.05
C GLU A 491 31.13 -29.18 13.75
N ALA A 492 32.05 -28.43 13.13
CA ALA A 492 33.33 -28.01 13.71
C ALA A 492 33.20 -26.87 14.75
N THR A 493 32.06 -26.18 14.80
CA THR A 493 31.81 -25.07 15.74
C THR A 493 30.69 -25.44 16.72
N ALA A 494 30.99 -26.34 17.66
CA ALA A 494 30.12 -26.58 18.81
C ALA A 494 30.07 -25.33 19.70
N LEU A 495 29.14 -24.43 19.40
CA LEU A 495 28.89 -23.23 20.19
C LEU A 495 28.43 -23.64 21.60
N PRO A 496 28.94 -23.00 22.67
CA PRO A 496 28.47 -23.25 24.02
C PRO A 496 26.97 -22.92 24.13
N VAL A 497 26.25 -23.64 25.00
CA VAL A 497 24.79 -23.50 25.19
C VAL A 497 24.38 -22.03 25.43
N GLN A 498 25.21 -21.28 26.15
CA GLN A 498 25.01 -19.85 26.39
C GLN A 498 25.05 -19.01 25.10
N ALA A 499 26.01 -19.28 24.20
CA ALA A 499 26.14 -18.57 22.93
C ALA A 499 24.95 -18.88 22.00
N LEU A 500 24.40 -20.09 22.08
CA LEU A 500 23.21 -20.49 21.35
C LEU A 500 21.97 -19.73 21.83
N LEU A 501 21.77 -19.62 23.15
CA LEU A 501 20.71 -18.82 23.75
C LEU A 501 20.84 -17.32 23.40
N ASP A 502 22.06 -16.80 23.39
CA ASP A 502 22.32 -15.40 23.01
C ASP A 502 22.04 -15.15 21.51
N LEU A 503 22.39 -16.10 20.64
CA LEU A 503 22.07 -16.06 19.22
C LEU A 503 20.55 -16.12 18.97
N GLU A 504 19.83 -16.99 19.68
CA GLU A 504 18.37 -17.05 19.64
C GLU A 504 17.76 -15.72 20.08
N ARG A 505 18.25 -15.15 21.19
CA ARG A 505 17.81 -13.85 21.70
C ARG A 505 18.07 -12.73 20.69
N MET A 506 19.23 -12.71 20.03
CA MET A 506 19.52 -11.72 18.99
C MET A 506 18.64 -11.89 17.76
N ALA A 507 18.39 -13.12 17.31
CA ALA A 507 17.51 -13.41 16.19
C ALA A 507 16.07 -12.94 16.50
N GLU A 508 15.61 -13.18 17.72
CA GLU A 508 14.30 -12.73 18.21
C GLU A 508 14.19 -11.20 18.26
N ILE A 509 15.23 -10.50 18.75
CA ILE A 509 15.25 -9.03 18.73
C ILE A 509 15.17 -8.51 17.29
N LYS A 510 15.99 -9.03 16.37
CA LYS A 510 15.96 -8.63 14.96
C LYS A 510 14.57 -8.84 14.34
N ARG A 511 13.90 -9.95 14.69
CA ARG A 511 12.52 -10.25 14.30
C ARG A 511 11.54 -9.20 14.81
N LEU A 512 11.56 -8.89 16.12
CA LEU A 512 10.66 -7.91 16.71
C LEU A 512 10.85 -6.50 16.12
N TYR A 513 12.09 -6.09 15.81
CA TYR A 513 12.33 -4.81 15.12
C TYR A 513 11.71 -4.80 13.71
N SER A 514 11.80 -5.91 12.98
CA SER A 514 11.17 -6.08 11.66
C SER A 514 9.65 -6.03 11.75
N LEU A 515 9.05 -6.75 12.71
CA LEU A 515 7.61 -6.74 12.96
C LEU A 515 7.11 -5.35 13.35
N ARG A 516 7.84 -4.65 14.24
CA ARG A 516 7.50 -3.29 14.64
C ARG A 516 7.58 -2.32 13.47
N LYS A 517 8.59 -2.44 12.60
CA LYS A 517 8.67 -1.64 11.36
C LYS A 517 7.43 -1.89 10.49
N HIS A 518 7.06 -3.14 10.29
CA HIS A 518 5.89 -3.47 9.46
C HIS A 518 4.57 -2.95 10.06
N ALA A 519 4.37 -3.12 11.37
CA ALA A 519 3.20 -2.58 12.08
C ALA A 519 3.13 -1.05 11.99
N ASP A 520 4.29 -0.37 12.10
CA ASP A 520 4.39 1.07 11.93
C ASP A 520 4.02 1.51 10.51
N ASP A 521 4.49 0.80 9.49
CA ASP A 521 4.17 1.11 8.09
C ASP A 521 2.66 0.94 7.80
N ILE A 522 2.02 -0.07 8.40
CA ILE A 522 0.56 -0.25 8.35
C ILE A 522 -0.16 0.91 9.07
N CYS A 523 0.31 1.30 10.26
CA CYS A 523 -0.27 2.44 10.98
C CYS A 523 -0.15 3.74 10.18
N VAL A 524 1.01 4.00 9.56
CA VAL A 524 1.20 5.16 8.68
C VAL A 524 0.22 5.10 7.51
N GLY A 525 0.09 3.95 6.85
CA GLY A 525 -0.84 3.76 5.74
C GLY A 525 -2.29 4.04 6.12
N LEU A 526 -2.78 3.47 7.23
CA LEU A 526 -4.14 3.68 7.74
C LEU A 526 -4.38 5.12 8.19
N ALA A 527 -3.41 5.75 8.85
CA ALA A 527 -3.50 7.14 9.27
C ALA A 527 -3.62 8.10 8.08
N MET A 528 -2.79 7.90 7.05
CA MET A 528 -2.83 8.71 5.82
C MET A 528 -4.10 8.45 5.01
N PHE A 529 -4.54 7.20 4.91
CA PHE A 529 -5.80 6.85 4.26
C PHE A 529 -6.99 7.55 4.91
N GLY A 530 -7.08 7.50 6.25
CA GLY A 530 -8.13 8.21 6.99
C GLY A 530 -8.09 9.73 6.77
N LEU A 531 -6.90 10.34 6.74
CA LEU A 531 -6.74 11.77 6.48
C LEU A 531 -7.20 12.15 5.06
N ILE A 532 -6.78 11.39 4.05
CA ILE A 532 -7.21 11.62 2.65
C ILE A 532 -8.73 11.48 2.53
N MET A 533 -9.32 10.45 3.16
CA MET A 533 -10.76 10.23 3.14
C MET A 533 -11.54 11.36 3.81
N MET A 534 -11.03 11.89 4.93
CA MET A 534 -11.62 13.06 5.59
C MET A 534 -11.57 14.31 4.69
N LEU A 535 -10.47 14.54 3.98
CA LEU A 535 -10.37 15.69 3.06
C LEU A 535 -11.35 15.59 1.89
N VAL A 536 -11.45 14.41 1.29
CA VAL A 536 -12.41 14.16 0.19
C VAL A 536 -13.85 14.25 0.71
N GLN A 537 -14.13 13.76 1.92
CA GLN A 537 -15.42 13.91 2.57
C GLN A 537 -15.83 15.38 2.69
N LEU A 538 -14.96 16.23 3.24
CA LEU A 538 -15.25 17.65 3.41
C LEU A 538 -15.43 18.37 2.07
N ARG A 539 -14.67 17.95 1.05
CA ARG A 539 -14.83 18.47 -0.32
C ARG A 539 -16.18 18.07 -0.92
N CYS A 540 -16.60 16.82 -0.73
CA CYS A 540 -17.89 16.32 -1.20
C CYS A 540 -19.06 17.07 -0.53
N ILE A 541 -19.04 17.22 0.80
CA ILE A 541 -20.05 17.97 1.55
C ILE A 541 -20.16 19.41 1.01
N TRP A 542 -19.01 20.05 0.79
CA TRP A 542 -18.98 21.41 0.25
C TRP A 542 -19.53 21.49 -1.18
N GLN A 543 -19.09 20.62 -2.10
CA GLN A 543 -19.60 20.60 -3.47
C GLN A 543 -21.12 20.42 -3.51
N VAL A 544 -21.67 19.55 -2.68
CA VAL A 544 -23.12 19.36 -2.58
C VAL A 544 -23.79 20.63 -2.08
N SER A 545 -23.24 21.27 -1.04
CA SER A 545 -23.80 22.51 -0.50
C SER A 545 -23.82 23.67 -1.51
N VAL A 546 -22.80 23.79 -2.36
CA VAL A 546 -22.69 24.87 -3.36
C VAL A 546 -23.56 24.58 -4.58
N VAL A 547 -23.45 23.39 -5.17
CA VAL A 547 -24.15 23.05 -6.43
C VAL A 547 -25.65 22.89 -6.19
N PHE A 548 -26.06 22.44 -5.01
CA PHE A 548 -27.45 22.15 -4.69
C PHE A 548 -28.04 23.07 -3.61
N SER A 549 -27.45 24.25 -3.40
CA SER A 549 -27.86 25.22 -2.37
C SER A 549 -29.35 25.60 -2.41
N ALA A 550 -30.02 25.45 -3.56
CA ALA A 550 -31.43 25.83 -3.75
C ALA A 550 -32.44 24.73 -3.37
N LYS A 551 -32.00 23.49 -3.09
CA LYS A 551 -32.90 22.35 -2.82
C LYS A 551 -32.77 21.88 -1.37
N THR A 552 -33.90 21.79 -0.68
CA THR A 552 -33.99 21.19 0.67
C THR A 552 -34.17 19.68 0.55
N TYR A 553 -33.30 18.90 1.19
CA TYR A 553 -33.33 17.45 1.16
C TYR A 553 -33.85 16.87 2.49
N PRO A 554 -34.53 15.71 2.49
CA PRO A 554 -34.92 15.03 3.72
C PRO A 554 -33.67 14.67 4.52
N SER A 555 -33.58 15.16 5.75
CA SER A 555 -32.40 15.07 6.60
C SER A 555 -32.47 13.87 7.55
N ASN A 556 -31.98 12.73 7.08
CA ASN A 556 -31.84 11.51 7.88
C ASN A 556 -30.37 11.10 7.93
N ALA A 557 -29.99 10.31 8.94
CA ALA A 557 -28.60 9.91 9.15
C ALA A 557 -27.93 9.23 7.93
N LEU A 558 -28.72 8.57 7.06
CA LEU A 558 -28.21 7.93 5.83
C LEU A 558 -28.26 8.84 4.59
N SER A 559 -29.05 9.92 4.61
CA SER A 559 -29.27 10.78 3.45
C SER A 559 -28.37 11.99 3.37
N VAL A 560 -27.51 12.20 4.37
CA VAL A 560 -26.52 13.29 4.38
C VAL A 560 -25.29 12.89 3.55
N PRO A 561 -24.76 13.77 2.68
CA PRO A 561 -23.57 13.46 1.88
C PRO A 561 -22.35 13.22 2.78
N GLY A 562 -21.42 12.40 2.32
CA GLY A 562 -20.19 12.12 3.06
C GLY A 562 -20.29 11.06 4.16
N GLN A 563 -21.48 10.54 4.51
CA GLN A 563 -21.62 9.54 5.59
C GLN A 563 -20.95 8.19 5.25
N THR A 564 -20.88 7.84 3.97
CA THR A 564 -20.11 6.69 3.47
C THR A 564 -18.63 6.81 3.79
N TYR A 565 -18.07 8.03 3.72
CA TYR A 565 -16.69 8.31 4.16
C TYR A 565 -16.55 8.20 5.67
N SER A 566 -17.49 8.73 6.45
CA SER A 566 -17.46 8.63 7.92
C SER A 566 -17.34 7.17 8.39
N VAL A 567 -18.10 6.25 7.78
CA VAL A 567 -18.02 4.81 8.10
C VAL A 567 -16.65 4.23 7.73
N LEU A 568 -16.12 4.58 6.56
CA LEU A 568 -14.81 4.12 6.12
C LEU A 568 -13.67 4.65 7.02
N ILE A 569 -13.75 5.91 7.44
CA ILE A 569 -12.82 6.56 8.39
C ILE A 569 -12.92 5.89 9.75
N PHE A 570 -14.13 5.58 10.22
CA PHE A 570 -14.34 4.87 11.47
C PHE A 570 -13.73 3.47 11.45
N ILE A 571 -14.01 2.67 10.42
CA ILE A 571 -13.45 1.33 10.25
C ILE A 571 -11.92 1.38 10.18
N SER A 572 -11.35 2.26 9.35
CA SER A 572 -9.88 2.41 9.24
C SER A 572 -9.25 2.88 10.55
N THR A 573 -9.94 3.70 11.34
CA THR A 573 -9.48 4.14 12.67
C THR A 573 -9.51 3.01 13.69
N ILE A 574 -10.51 2.13 13.66
CA ILE A 574 -10.52 0.91 14.50
C ILE A 574 -9.29 0.05 14.18
N PHE A 575 -9.02 -0.20 12.90
CA PHE A 575 -7.82 -0.95 12.49
C PHE A 575 -6.53 -0.27 12.94
N LEU A 576 -6.45 1.06 12.80
CA LEU A 576 -5.30 1.84 13.25
C LEU A 576 -5.08 1.71 14.76
N VAL A 577 -6.14 1.72 15.56
CA VAL A 577 -6.07 1.56 17.02
C VAL A 577 -5.64 0.14 17.40
N VAL A 578 -6.16 -0.89 16.72
CA VAL A 578 -5.76 -2.29 16.95
C VAL A 578 -4.26 -2.47 16.65
N GLU A 579 -3.79 -1.98 15.51
CA GLU A 579 -2.37 -2.07 15.13
C GLU A 579 -1.48 -1.19 16.02
N LEU A 580 -1.96 -0.03 16.48
CA LEU A 580 -1.26 0.79 17.47
C LEU A 580 -1.07 0.04 18.81
N LEU A 581 -2.11 -0.65 19.28
CA LEU A 581 -2.01 -1.50 20.46
C LEU A 581 -1.04 -2.66 20.25
N HIS A 582 -1.06 -3.29 19.07
CA HIS A 582 -0.10 -4.35 18.71
C HIS A 582 1.34 -3.84 18.70
N ARG A 583 1.62 -2.71 18.05
CA ARG A 583 2.91 -2.01 18.08
C ARG A 583 3.37 -1.70 19.51
N SER A 584 2.47 -1.26 20.38
CA SER A 584 2.80 -0.96 21.79
C SER A 584 3.28 -2.20 22.54
N HIS A 585 2.70 -3.37 22.25
CA HIS A 585 3.16 -4.66 22.77
C HIS A 585 4.56 -5.00 22.27
N LEU A 586 4.79 -4.93 20.96
CA LEU A 586 6.12 -5.19 20.36
C LEU A 586 7.20 -4.29 20.96
N THR A 587 6.89 -3.03 21.22
CA THR A 587 7.84 -2.08 21.83
C THR A 587 8.22 -2.50 23.26
N VAL A 588 7.26 -2.97 24.05
CA VAL A 588 7.52 -3.48 25.41
C VAL A 588 8.35 -4.77 25.36
N ASP A 589 8.06 -5.67 24.43
CA ASP A 589 8.77 -6.94 24.31
C ASP A 589 10.23 -6.74 23.86
N ILE A 590 10.50 -5.80 22.94
CA ILE A 590 11.87 -5.39 22.58
C ILE A 590 12.62 -4.85 23.80
N LEU A 591 11.97 -4.02 24.61
CA LEU A 591 12.61 -3.44 25.81
C LEU A 591 12.91 -4.49 26.88
N LYS A 592 12.05 -5.52 27.03
CA LYS A 592 12.29 -6.67 27.91
C LYS A 592 13.46 -7.52 27.41
N LEU A 593 13.48 -7.90 26.13
CA LEU A 593 14.58 -8.68 25.55
C LEU A 593 15.91 -7.93 25.57
N ARG A 594 15.91 -6.60 25.68
CA ARG A 594 17.13 -5.79 25.87
C ARG A 594 17.50 -5.55 27.34
N ASN A 595 16.81 -6.17 28.29
CA ASN A 595 16.99 -5.95 29.74
C ASN A 595 16.81 -4.48 30.17
N LYS A 596 16.13 -3.64 29.37
CA LYS A 596 15.79 -2.25 29.76
C LYS A 596 14.55 -2.19 30.65
N LEU A 597 13.73 -3.24 30.62
CA LEU A 597 12.56 -3.41 31.48
C LEU A 597 12.56 -4.82 32.09
N PRO A 598 12.09 -4.99 33.34
CA PRO A 598 11.86 -6.30 33.95
C PRO A 598 10.81 -7.11 33.17
N GLU A 599 10.97 -8.44 33.11
CA GLU A 599 10.08 -9.35 32.35
C GLU A 599 8.60 -9.25 32.75
N LYS A 600 8.33 -9.07 34.05
CA LYS A 600 6.98 -8.96 34.63
C LYS A 600 6.30 -7.62 34.36
N THR A 601 6.98 -6.67 33.72
CA THR A 601 6.42 -5.33 33.47
C THR A 601 5.31 -5.41 32.42
N SER A 602 4.15 -4.82 32.74
CA SER A 602 3.04 -4.64 31.79
C SER A 602 2.98 -3.19 31.32
N LYS A 603 2.54 -2.98 30.08
CA LYS A 603 2.39 -1.65 29.46
C LYS A 603 1.58 -0.66 30.32
N TRP A 604 0.58 -1.15 31.04
CA TRP A 604 -0.32 -0.34 31.87
C TRP A 604 0.29 0.07 33.23
N ARG A 605 1.33 -0.63 33.70
CA ARG A 605 1.98 -0.35 34.98
C ARG A 605 3.08 0.71 34.85
N HIS A 606 3.75 0.80 33.70
CA HIS A 606 4.85 1.75 33.50
C HIS A 606 4.34 3.16 33.12
N PRO A 607 4.56 4.20 33.96
CA PRO A 607 3.86 5.49 33.83
C PRO A 607 4.19 6.24 32.54
N LYS A 608 5.47 6.25 32.12
CA LYS A 608 5.88 6.92 30.87
C LYS A 608 5.29 6.26 29.63
N ILE A 609 5.25 4.92 29.59
CA ILE A 609 4.74 4.17 28.42
C ILE A 609 3.23 4.33 28.34
N ARG A 610 2.54 4.26 29.49
CA ARG A 610 1.10 4.50 29.58
C ARG A 610 0.72 5.90 29.10
N LEU A 611 1.42 6.94 29.57
CA LEU A 611 1.12 8.32 29.18
C LEU A 611 1.26 8.51 27.66
N TRP A 612 2.37 8.06 27.08
CA TRP A 612 2.58 8.13 25.63
C TRP A 612 1.53 7.34 24.83
N LEU A 613 1.17 6.14 25.30
CA LEU A 613 0.12 5.34 24.65
C LEU A 613 -1.25 6.03 24.70
N VAL A 614 -1.61 6.65 25.83
CA VAL A 614 -2.89 7.38 25.97
C VAL A 614 -2.92 8.59 25.04
N VAL A 615 -1.84 9.37 24.98
CA VAL A 615 -1.75 10.51 24.05
C VAL A 615 -1.87 10.05 22.61
N GLU A 616 -1.17 8.98 22.21
CA GLU A 616 -1.30 8.42 20.86
C GLU A 616 -2.73 7.91 20.59
N LEU A 617 -3.37 7.25 21.54
CA LEU A 617 -4.76 6.81 21.40
C LEU A 617 -5.72 7.99 21.22
N LEU A 618 -5.59 9.06 22.02
CA LEU A 618 -6.43 10.25 21.90
C LEU A 618 -6.28 10.92 20.53
N VAL A 619 -5.04 11.10 20.05
CA VAL A 619 -4.77 11.69 18.73
C VAL A 619 -5.35 10.84 17.59
N ASN A 620 -5.23 9.51 17.68
CA ASN A 620 -5.74 8.64 16.63
C ASN A 620 -7.26 8.41 16.74
N LEU A 621 -7.88 8.55 17.91
CA LEU A 621 -9.34 8.41 18.09
C LEU A 621 -10.11 9.72 17.87
N ALA A 622 -9.42 10.84 17.66
CA ALA A 622 -10.02 12.14 17.32
C ALA A 622 -10.63 12.13 15.91
N ILE A 623 -11.79 11.49 15.76
CA ILE A 623 -12.61 11.46 14.55
C ILE A 623 -14.04 11.87 14.89
N VAL A 624 -14.77 12.36 13.90
CA VAL A 624 -16.22 12.52 13.99
C VAL A 624 -16.84 11.15 13.74
N PRO A 625 -17.59 10.57 14.70
CA PRO A 625 -18.21 9.26 14.50
C PRO A 625 -19.30 9.33 13.41
N PRO A 626 -19.55 8.22 12.69
CA PRO A 626 -20.56 8.19 11.65
C PRO A 626 -21.95 8.47 12.21
N PHE A 627 -22.83 9.02 11.37
CA PHE A 627 -24.23 9.36 11.69
C PHE A 627 -24.43 10.52 12.67
N VAL A 628 -23.35 11.19 13.12
CA VAL A 628 -23.46 12.48 13.80
C VAL A 628 -23.61 13.57 12.74
N ILE A 629 -24.83 14.06 12.59
CA ILE A 629 -25.21 15.06 11.59
C ILE A 629 -25.65 16.36 12.25
N GLY A 630 -25.35 17.49 11.60
CA GLY A 630 -25.81 18.80 12.02
C GLY A 630 -24.79 19.90 11.75
N TYR A 631 -25.20 21.12 12.08
CA TYR A 631 -24.42 22.33 11.86
C TYR A 631 -24.26 23.07 13.17
N PHE A 632 -23.10 23.70 13.34
CA PHE A 632 -22.88 24.69 14.39
C PHE A 632 -22.64 26.07 13.77
N SER A 633 -23.37 27.06 14.28
CA SER A 633 -23.20 28.46 13.89
C SER A 633 -22.08 29.11 14.72
N VAL A 634 -21.20 29.82 14.05
CA VAL A 634 -20.14 30.63 14.67
C VAL A 634 -20.40 32.09 14.33
N GLU A 635 -20.28 32.94 15.35
CA GLU A 635 -20.44 34.39 15.23
C GLU A 635 -19.14 35.06 15.62
N GLU A 636 -18.42 35.57 14.62
CA GLU A 636 -17.11 36.20 14.82
C GLU A 636 -17.24 37.72 14.74
N PHE A 637 -16.88 38.42 15.82
CA PHE A 637 -16.74 39.87 15.78
C PHE A 637 -15.58 40.25 14.85
N GLN A 638 -15.80 41.16 13.89
CA GLN A 638 -14.75 41.64 12.97
C GLN A 638 -14.35 43.08 13.29
N MET A 639 -15.31 44.00 13.32
CA MET A 639 -15.03 45.43 13.52
C MET A 639 -16.23 46.20 14.07
N PRO A 640 -16.00 47.32 14.78
CA PRO A 640 -17.05 48.29 15.10
C PRO A 640 -17.40 49.13 13.87
N THR A 641 -18.66 49.49 13.70
CA THR A 641 -19.15 50.33 12.59
C THR A 641 -19.65 51.68 13.12
N ALA A 642 -19.12 52.77 12.56
CA ALA A 642 -19.52 54.13 12.90
C ALA A 642 -20.83 54.56 12.20
N ASN A 643 -21.15 53.93 11.06
CA ASN A 643 -22.25 54.33 10.18
C ASN A 643 -23.51 53.46 10.35
N GLY A 644 -23.50 52.51 11.30
CA GLY A 644 -24.59 51.57 11.52
C GLY A 644 -24.83 50.56 10.38
N ALA A 645 -23.93 50.51 9.39
CA ALA A 645 -24.00 49.60 8.25
C ALA A 645 -22.77 48.69 8.20
N CYS A 646 -22.97 47.44 7.76
CA CYS A 646 -21.93 46.44 7.56
C CYS A 646 -21.96 45.94 6.12
N ASP A 647 -20.79 45.71 5.52
CA ASP A 647 -20.71 45.13 4.18
C ASP A 647 -21.07 43.64 4.21
N ALA A 648 -21.83 43.17 3.22
CA ALA A 648 -22.14 41.74 3.09
C ALA A 648 -20.83 40.92 2.95
N PRO A 649 -20.69 39.75 3.60
CA PRO A 649 -21.71 38.96 4.31
C PRO A 649 -21.83 39.24 5.83
N MET A 650 -21.34 40.37 6.33
CA MET A 650 -21.40 40.69 7.77
C MET A 650 -22.79 41.20 8.17
N VAL A 651 -23.23 40.82 9.36
CA VAL A 651 -24.52 41.21 9.94
C VAL A 651 -24.27 42.14 11.13
N LEU A 652 -25.05 43.21 11.22
CA LEU A 652 -25.03 44.11 12.37
C LEU A 652 -25.67 43.39 13.56
N ARG A 653 -24.92 43.20 14.64
CA ARG A 653 -25.43 42.62 15.89
C ARG A 653 -24.92 43.44 17.06
N GLU A 654 -25.80 43.76 18.00
CA GLU A 654 -25.56 44.81 19.01
C GLU A 654 -25.33 46.21 18.37
N THR A 655 -25.49 47.28 19.14
CA THR A 655 -25.28 48.65 18.64
C THR A 655 -23.85 48.84 18.14
N ASN A 656 -23.68 49.13 16.84
CA ASN A 656 -22.42 49.48 16.18
C ASN A 656 -21.34 48.38 16.08
N LYS A 657 -21.69 47.09 16.02
CA LYS A 657 -20.72 46.00 15.80
C LYS A 657 -21.10 45.10 14.62
N CYS A 658 -20.14 44.84 13.74
CA CYS A 658 -20.30 43.93 12.61
C CYS A 658 -19.77 42.53 12.96
N TYR A 659 -20.66 41.55 12.84
CA TYR A 659 -20.36 40.13 13.07
C TYR A 659 -20.41 39.36 11.77
N LEU A 660 -19.48 38.42 11.62
CA LEU A 660 -19.48 37.43 10.55
C LEU A 660 -20.21 36.19 11.07
N VAL A 661 -21.37 35.89 10.50
CA VAL A 661 -22.21 34.75 10.90
C VAL A 661 -22.13 33.69 9.82
N PHE A 662 -21.65 32.51 10.18
CA PHE A 662 -21.49 31.39 9.27
C PHE A 662 -21.68 30.06 9.99
N GLN A 663 -21.90 28.99 9.23
CA GLN A 663 -22.24 27.67 9.76
C GLN A 663 -21.25 26.62 9.24
N TYR A 664 -20.70 25.83 10.15
CA TYR A 664 -19.91 24.65 9.80
C TYR A 664 -20.73 23.38 10.02
N ALA A 665 -20.49 22.38 9.19
CA ALA A 665 -20.95 21.03 9.46
C ALA A 665 -20.10 20.40 10.58
N TYR A 666 -20.67 19.52 11.41
CA TYR A 666 -19.91 18.85 12.49
C TYR A 666 -18.70 18.07 11.96
N GLU A 667 -18.77 17.58 10.72
CA GLU A 667 -17.69 16.89 10.03
C GLU A 667 -16.43 17.75 9.90
N THR A 668 -16.52 19.08 9.96
CA THR A 668 -15.36 19.99 9.97
C THR A 668 -14.44 19.75 11.17
N PHE A 669 -14.94 19.22 12.31
CA PHE A 669 -14.09 18.78 13.42
C PHE A 669 -13.14 17.63 13.04
N GLY A 670 -13.40 16.94 11.91
CA GLY A 670 -12.48 15.99 11.30
C GLY A 670 -11.10 16.57 10.99
N MET A 671 -10.96 17.90 10.93
CA MET A 671 -9.68 18.58 10.81
C MET A 671 -8.69 18.27 11.96
N LEU A 672 -9.17 17.80 13.13
CA LEU A 672 -8.30 17.29 14.19
C LEU A 672 -7.46 16.07 13.74
N MET A 673 -7.89 15.34 12.69
CA MET A 673 -7.13 14.24 12.12
C MET A 673 -5.80 14.67 11.49
N PHE A 674 -5.58 15.97 11.22
CA PHE A 674 -4.26 16.49 10.81
C PHE A 674 -3.17 16.22 11.85
N LEU A 675 -3.54 16.06 13.13
CA LEU A 675 -2.59 15.65 14.17
C LEU A 675 -1.93 14.31 13.84
N ARG A 676 -2.60 13.42 13.08
CA ARG A 676 -2.06 12.12 12.63
C ARG A 676 -0.85 12.24 11.70
N LEU A 677 -0.54 13.43 11.15
CA LEU A 677 0.68 13.65 10.35
C LEU A 677 1.97 13.37 11.14
N TYR A 678 1.93 13.28 12.48
CA TYR A 678 3.06 12.81 13.29
C TYR A 678 3.57 11.41 12.89
N TRP A 679 2.73 10.58 12.27
CA TRP A 679 3.13 9.28 11.73
C TRP A 679 4.18 9.41 10.61
N LEU A 680 4.20 10.50 9.85
CA LEU A 680 5.22 10.74 8.82
C LEU A 680 6.63 10.82 9.42
N VAL A 681 6.77 11.39 10.62
CA VAL A 681 8.05 11.44 11.35
C VAL A 681 8.55 10.03 11.70
N ARG A 682 7.64 9.07 11.91
CA ARG A 682 7.98 7.65 12.12
C ARG A 682 8.29 6.92 10.82
N LEU A 683 7.61 7.26 9.73
CA LEU A 683 7.91 6.72 8.39
C LEU A 683 9.37 7.03 8.00
N VAL A 684 9.80 8.28 8.23
CA VAL A 684 11.18 8.72 8.02
C VAL A 684 12.17 7.85 8.80
N ARG A 685 11.90 7.58 10.07
CA ARG A 685 12.71 6.65 10.88
C ARG A 685 12.78 5.25 10.25
N ASN A 686 11.65 4.65 9.92
CA ASN A 686 11.57 3.27 9.44
C ASN A 686 12.26 3.03 8.10
N HIS A 687 12.27 4.04 7.23
CA HIS A 687 12.85 3.97 5.88
C HIS A 687 14.22 4.64 5.74
N SER A 688 14.75 5.20 6.83
CA SER A 688 16.09 5.81 6.87
C SER A 688 17.26 4.87 6.53
N GLY A 689 17.06 3.56 6.56
CA GLY A 689 18.12 2.55 6.44
C GLY A 689 18.94 2.34 7.73
N PHE A 690 18.86 3.28 8.69
CA PHE A 690 19.57 3.23 9.97
C PHE A 690 18.77 2.57 11.10
N TYR A 691 17.48 2.28 10.89
CA TYR A 691 16.65 1.60 11.87
C TYR A 691 16.99 0.10 11.94
N GLY A 692 17.59 -0.34 13.03
CA GLY A 692 17.87 -1.75 13.28
C GLY A 692 18.70 -2.01 14.54
N GLN A 693 18.77 -3.29 14.95
CA GLN A 693 19.45 -3.72 16.17
C GLN A 693 20.93 -3.33 16.21
N ARG A 694 21.65 -3.46 15.08
CA ARG A 694 23.09 -3.15 15.00
C ARG A 694 23.39 -1.68 15.28
N VAL A 695 22.58 -0.79 14.70
CA VAL A 695 22.76 0.67 14.85
C VAL A 695 22.40 1.10 16.27
N ASP A 696 21.39 0.50 16.88
CA ASP A 696 21.03 0.74 18.29
C ASP A 696 22.08 0.21 19.27
N PHE A 697 22.76 -0.89 18.95
CA PHE A 697 23.92 -1.34 19.71
C PHE A 697 25.06 -0.31 19.67
N ILE A 698 25.46 0.14 18.47
CA ILE A 698 26.50 1.18 18.29
C ILE A 698 26.09 2.50 18.97
N GLY A 699 24.81 2.85 18.89
CA GLY A 699 24.25 4.01 19.58
C GLY A 699 24.39 3.91 21.09
N SER A 700 24.08 2.75 21.68
CA SER A 700 24.19 2.54 23.13
C SER A 700 25.63 2.63 23.65
N LEU A 701 26.62 2.18 22.87
CA LEU A 701 28.05 2.34 23.21
C LEU A 701 28.45 3.82 23.30
N ASN A 702 27.78 4.68 22.54
CA ASN A 702 28.04 6.12 22.50
C ASN A 702 27.00 6.95 23.28
N ASN A 703 26.16 6.31 24.12
CA ASN A 703 25.06 6.97 24.84
C ASN A 703 24.06 7.75 23.93
N VAL A 704 23.85 7.28 22.70
CA VAL A 704 22.90 7.86 21.75
C VAL A 704 21.69 6.94 21.58
N SER A 705 20.48 7.47 21.80
CA SER A 705 19.23 6.77 21.53
C SER A 705 18.88 6.81 20.04
N THR A 706 19.38 5.84 19.28
CA THR A 706 19.11 5.78 17.83
C THR A 706 17.64 5.46 17.54
N ASP A 707 16.87 4.88 18.46
CA ASP A 707 15.44 4.58 18.27
C ASP A 707 14.54 5.85 18.14
N SER A 708 15.10 7.03 18.44
CA SER A 708 14.41 8.33 18.36
C SER A 708 14.23 8.79 16.90
N PRO A 709 13.05 9.30 16.51
CA PRO A 709 12.82 9.70 15.13
C PRO A 709 13.55 11.01 14.76
N LEU A 710 13.78 11.90 15.73
CA LEU A 710 14.52 13.14 15.51
C LEU A 710 15.97 12.89 15.10
N TRP A 711 16.61 11.85 15.65
CA TRP A 711 17.97 11.46 15.24
C TRP A 711 17.99 11.02 13.77
N HIS A 712 17.01 10.21 13.36
CA HIS A 712 16.87 9.77 11.96
C HIS A 712 16.57 10.92 11.00
N PHE A 713 15.74 11.88 11.42
CA PHE A 713 15.48 13.09 10.63
C PHE A 713 16.78 13.89 10.41
N ARG A 714 17.58 14.10 11.47
CA ARG A 714 18.89 14.75 11.37
C ARG A 714 19.85 13.98 10.45
N ALA A 715 19.87 12.65 10.53
CA ALA A 715 20.70 11.81 9.68
C ALA A 715 20.31 11.92 8.20
N ILE A 716 19.01 11.87 7.88
CA ILE A 716 18.53 12.03 6.50
C ILE A 716 18.80 13.44 5.98
N PHE A 717 18.60 14.46 6.80
CA PHE A 717 18.89 15.84 6.41
C PHE A 717 20.39 16.05 6.14
N TYR A 718 21.27 15.37 6.86
CA TYR A 718 22.72 15.41 6.61
C TYR A 718 23.12 14.69 5.31
N HIS A 719 22.54 13.52 5.02
CA HIS A 719 22.91 12.74 3.83
C HIS A 719 22.21 13.18 2.55
N ASN A 720 20.91 13.52 2.62
CA ASN A 720 20.07 13.89 1.48
C ASN A 720 19.28 15.19 1.78
N PRO A 721 19.97 16.32 1.97
CA PRO A 721 19.36 17.58 2.42
C PRO A 721 18.27 18.12 1.48
N VAL A 722 18.53 18.12 0.18
CA VAL A 722 17.60 18.67 -0.83
C VAL A 722 16.29 17.88 -0.85
N PHE A 723 16.36 16.55 -0.80
CA PHE A 723 15.18 15.70 -0.76
C PHE A 723 14.36 15.93 0.52
N ALA A 724 15.02 15.99 1.68
CA ALA A 724 14.36 16.26 2.96
C ALA A 724 13.69 17.64 2.98
N PHE A 725 14.35 18.66 2.43
CA PHE A 725 13.83 20.02 2.32
C PHE A 725 12.59 20.09 1.42
N LEU A 726 12.68 19.55 0.20
CA LEU A 726 11.56 19.58 -0.75
C LEU A 726 10.34 18.83 -0.22
N THR A 727 10.54 17.66 0.40
CA THR A 727 9.46 16.87 0.98
C THR A 727 8.78 17.59 2.16
N CYS A 728 9.54 18.19 3.07
CA CYS A 728 8.97 18.95 4.18
C CYS A 728 8.20 20.19 3.70
N THR A 729 8.76 20.91 2.73
CA THR A 729 8.14 22.11 2.14
C THR A 729 6.82 21.77 1.46
N LEU A 730 6.80 20.72 0.62
CA LEU A 730 5.60 20.25 -0.07
C LEU A 730 4.50 19.81 0.93
N LEU A 731 4.88 19.05 1.97
CA LEU A 731 3.93 18.57 2.98
C LEU A 731 3.29 19.71 3.77
N ILE A 732 4.09 20.68 4.23
CA ILE A 732 3.58 21.85 4.96
C ILE A 732 2.71 22.71 4.03
N TRP A 733 3.17 22.97 2.80
CA TRP A 733 2.43 23.78 1.83
C TRP A 733 1.04 23.20 1.52
N ILE A 734 0.96 21.92 1.15
CA ILE A 734 -0.32 21.27 0.82
C ILE A 734 -1.22 21.18 2.06
N ALA A 735 -0.69 20.75 3.21
CA ALA A 735 -1.49 20.59 4.43
C ALA A 735 -2.12 21.92 4.88
N THR A 736 -1.38 23.01 4.77
CA THR A 736 -1.83 24.33 5.22
C THR A 736 -2.77 25.00 4.22
N ALA A 737 -2.53 24.84 2.92
CA ALA A 737 -3.44 25.29 1.86
C ALA A 737 -4.81 24.64 1.97
N VAL A 738 -4.84 23.30 2.12
CA VAL A 738 -6.09 22.57 2.30
C VAL A 738 -6.78 22.96 3.61
N GLY A 739 -6.01 23.15 4.69
CA GLY A 739 -6.56 23.58 5.98
C GLY A 739 -7.23 24.96 5.93
N VAL A 740 -6.62 25.93 5.24
CA VAL A 740 -7.22 27.26 5.05
C VAL A 740 -8.45 27.18 4.15
N SER A 741 -8.37 26.47 3.02
CA SER A 741 -9.52 26.29 2.12
C SER A 741 -10.72 25.72 2.86
N VAL A 742 -10.54 24.64 3.64
CA VAL A 742 -11.63 24.02 4.42
C VAL A 742 -12.25 25.01 5.42
N MET A 743 -11.44 25.82 6.10
CA MET A 743 -11.96 26.78 7.09
C MET A 743 -12.69 27.96 6.45
N GLU A 744 -12.33 28.38 5.24
CA GLU A 744 -12.94 29.53 4.55
C GLU A 744 -14.18 29.16 3.71
N ARG A 745 -14.45 27.86 3.48
CA ARG A 745 -15.59 27.34 2.69
C ARG A 745 -17.00 27.79 3.10
N PRO A 746 -17.33 28.04 4.39
CA PRO A 746 -18.66 28.53 4.77
C PRO A 746 -18.98 29.94 4.25
N LEU A 747 -17.95 30.68 3.83
CA LEU A 747 -18.08 32.03 3.33
C LEU A 747 -17.92 32.04 1.81
N PRO A 748 -18.63 32.92 1.09
CA PRO A 748 -18.37 33.17 -0.32
C PRO A 748 -17.03 33.91 -0.43
N SER A 749 -15.94 33.15 -0.44
CA SER A 749 -14.56 33.65 -0.54
C SER A 749 -13.86 32.93 -1.69
N PRO A 750 -12.94 33.60 -2.42
CA PRO A 750 -12.16 32.95 -3.47
C PRO A 750 -11.20 31.87 -2.94
N LEU A 751 -11.04 31.75 -1.61
CA LEU A 751 -10.23 30.72 -0.95
C LEU A 751 -10.97 29.38 -0.80
N ASP A 752 -12.23 29.31 -1.23
CA ASP A 752 -13.00 28.08 -1.34
C ASP A 752 -12.35 27.06 -2.29
N SER A 753 -11.71 27.55 -3.36
CA SER A 753 -10.90 26.76 -4.28
C SER A 753 -9.55 26.36 -3.67
N GLU A 754 -9.20 25.08 -3.76
CA GLU A 754 -7.92 24.62 -3.22
C GLU A 754 -6.71 25.23 -3.96
N LEU A 755 -6.85 25.56 -5.24
CA LEU A 755 -5.77 26.12 -6.06
C LEU A 755 -5.43 27.57 -5.66
N THR A 756 -6.44 28.39 -5.37
CA THR A 756 -6.23 29.77 -4.90
C THR A 756 -5.66 29.78 -3.48
N ALA A 757 -6.10 28.84 -2.62
CA ALA A 757 -5.51 28.65 -1.30
C ALA A 757 -4.03 28.21 -1.40
N MET A 758 -3.70 27.30 -2.32
CA MET A 758 -2.31 26.90 -2.59
C MET A 758 -1.44 28.09 -3.04
N TRP A 759 -1.96 28.94 -3.94
CA TRP A 759 -1.31 30.18 -4.36
C TRP A 759 -1.05 31.14 -3.20
N MET A 760 -2.08 31.42 -2.40
CA MET A 760 -1.98 32.30 -1.25
C MET A 760 -0.93 31.80 -0.23
N ILE A 761 -0.91 30.49 0.05
CA ILE A 761 0.03 29.94 1.03
C ILE A 761 1.47 29.98 0.50
N ILE A 762 1.73 29.68 -0.77
CA ILE A 762 3.12 29.74 -1.29
C ILE A 762 3.66 31.18 -1.26
N VAL A 763 2.82 32.16 -1.60
CA VAL A 763 3.16 33.60 -1.51
C VAL A 763 3.42 34.02 -0.05
N THR A 764 2.64 33.48 0.89
CA THR A 764 2.79 33.75 2.33
C THR A 764 4.03 33.08 2.91
N MET A 765 4.33 31.82 2.54
CA MET A 765 5.54 31.10 2.96
C MET A 765 6.81 31.78 2.45
N ALA A 766 6.76 32.39 1.27
CA ALA A 766 7.84 33.20 0.70
C ALA A 766 7.95 34.60 1.32
N THR A 767 7.07 34.97 2.26
CA THR A 767 7.00 36.28 2.92
C THR A 767 6.76 37.47 1.96
N VAL A 768 6.20 37.22 0.78
CA VAL A 768 5.90 38.27 -0.22
C VAL A 768 4.62 39.02 0.12
N GLY A 769 3.53 38.29 0.36
CA GLY A 769 2.26 38.86 0.84
C GLY A 769 1.62 39.89 -0.09
N TYR A 770 1.29 39.52 -1.35
CA TYR A 770 0.64 40.44 -2.30
C TYR A 770 -0.68 41.05 -1.79
N GLY A 771 -1.42 40.32 -0.96
CA GLY A 771 -2.70 40.78 -0.41
C GLY A 771 -3.89 40.66 -1.37
N ASP A 772 -3.72 39.93 -2.48
CA ASP A 772 -4.77 39.57 -3.43
C ASP A 772 -5.83 38.63 -2.80
N TYR A 773 -5.40 37.70 -1.96
CA TYR A 773 -6.27 36.79 -1.22
C TYR A 773 -5.88 36.72 0.27
N VAL A 774 -6.86 36.89 1.16
CA VAL A 774 -6.66 36.95 2.62
C VAL A 774 -7.77 36.17 3.34
N PRO A 775 -7.46 35.37 4.38
CA PRO A 775 -8.45 34.60 5.12
C PRO A 775 -9.24 35.52 6.05
N ARG A 776 -10.56 35.33 6.07
CA ARG A 776 -11.48 36.17 6.86
C ARG A 776 -11.78 35.56 8.22
N THR A 777 -11.84 34.23 8.31
CA THR A 777 -12.15 33.51 9.55
C THR A 777 -10.98 33.53 10.52
N TYR A 778 -11.26 33.52 11.83
CA TYR A 778 -10.19 33.38 12.84
C TYR A 778 -9.46 32.04 12.73
N ALA A 779 -10.18 30.97 12.37
CA ALA A 779 -9.60 29.66 12.14
C ALA A 779 -8.63 29.65 10.95
N GLY A 780 -9.04 30.19 9.80
CA GLY A 780 -8.20 30.34 8.62
C GLY A 780 -6.94 31.15 8.91
N ARG A 781 -7.08 32.31 9.58
CA ARG A 781 -5.94 33.14 10.01
C ARG A 781 -4.97 32.38 10.90
N THR A 782 -5.47 31.61 11.87
CA THR A 782 -4.63 30.83 12.79
C THR A 782 -3.83 29.76 12.05
N ILE A 783 -4.45 29.07 11.09
CA ILE A 783 -3.77 28.07 10.24
C ILE A 783 -2.71 28.74 9.36
N THR A 784 -3.01 29.91 8.78
CA THR A 784 -2.04 30.67 7.97
C THR A 784 -0.83 31.13 8.80
N VAL A 785 -1.02 31.56 10.05
CA VAL A 785 0.08 31.93 10.94
C VAL A 785 0.95 30.72 11.28
N LEU A 786 0.34 29.61 11.70
CA LEU A 786 1.07 28.40 12.10
C LEU A 786 1.77 27.72 10.93
N GLY A 787 1.11 27.67 9.78
CA GLY A 787 1.53 26.90 8.63
C GLY A 787 2.26 27.71 7.56
N GLY A 788 1.68 28.85 7.17
CA GLY A 788 2.23 29.74 6.17
C GLY A 788 3.42 30.54 6.70
N ILE A 789 3.23 31.27 7.80
CA ILE A 789 4.27 32.18 8.34
C ILE A 789 5.36 31.38 9.07
N LEU A 790 5.03 30.66 10.15
CA LEU A 790 6.04 29.90 10.91
C LEU A 790 6.67 28.80 10.05
N GLY A 791 5.86 28.07 9.26
CA GLY A 791 6.37 27.08 8.32
C GLY A 791 7.27 27.70 7.25
N GLY A 792 6.89 28.85 6.69
CA GLY A 792 7.71 29.63 5.74
C GLY A 792 9.05 30.05 6.33
N VAL A 793 9.08 30.60 7.55
CA VAL A 793 10.33 30.97 8.25
C VAL A 793 11.24 29.76 8.44
N ILE A 794 10.69 28.61 8.83
CA ILE A 794 11.45 27.36 8.97
C ILE A 794 12.02 26.93 7.61
N VAL A 795 11.21 26.93 6.56
CA VAL A 795 11.63 26.58 5.19
C VAL A 795 12.73 27.52 4.69
N ILE A 796 12.58 28.83 4.84
CA ILE A 796 13.60 29.82 4.45
C ILE A 796 14.89 29.58 5.23
N SER A 797 14.81 29.37 6.55
CA SER A 797 16.01 29.11 7.37
C SER A 797 16.73 27.81 6.98
N MET A 798 15.98 26.75 6.65
CA MET A 798 16.55 25.50 6.15
C MET A 798 17.22 25.73 4.80
N LEU A 799 16.57 26.43 3.87
CA LEU A 799 17.13 26.75 2.56
C LEU A 799 18.44 27.53 2.69
N THR A 800 18.48 28.56 3.54
CA THR A 800 19.70 29.34 3.80
C THR A 800 20.82 28.46 4.37
N SER A 801 20.50 27.57 5.32
CA SER A 801 21.48 26.63 5.88
C SER A 801 22.02 25.66 4.82
N LEU A 802 21.16 25.16 3.92
CA LEU A 802 21.56 24.26 2.83
C LEU A 802 22.44 24.97 1.81
N PHE A 803 22.08 26.20 1.45
CA PHE A 803 22.87 27.03 0.55
C PHE A 803 24.25 27.32 1.15
N MET A 804 24.31 27.70 2.42
CA MET A 804 25.57 27.95 3.11
C MET A 804 26.44 26.68 3.22
N GLY A 805 25.83 25.55 3.54
CA GLY A 805 26.53 24.25 3.57
C GLY A 805 27.09 23.83 2.21
N SER A 806 26.37 24.12 1.11
CA SER A 806 26.85 23.83 -0.24
C SER A 806 28.00 24.73 -0.69
N LEU A 807 28.16 25.91 -0.09
CA LEU A 807 29.27 26.82 -0.37
C LEU A 807 30.51 26.54 0.48
N GLN A 808 30.38 25.73 1.54
CA GLN A 808 31.53 25.34 2.36
C GLN A 808 32.44 24.40 1.58
N THR A 809 33.71 24.78 1.47
CA THR A 809 34.74 23.95 0.84
C THR A 809 35.01 22.71 1.67
N THR A 810 35.27 21.59 1.00
CA THR A 810 35.72 20.37 1.68
C THR A 810 37.10 20.57 2.31
N ARG A 811 37.44 19.77 3.34
CA ARG A 811 38.79 19.80 3.95
C ARG A 811 39.92 19.61 2.92
N GLY A 812 39.66 18.86 1.84
CA GLY A 812 40.62 18.67 0.75
C GLY A 812 40.79 19.92 -0.10
N GLU A 813 39.69 20.56 -0.49
CA GLU A 813 39.70 21.83 -1.23
C GLU A 813 40.34 22.95 -0.41
N GLU A 814 40.04 23.03 0.89
CA GLU A 814 40.65 23.96 1.83
C GLU A 814 42.18 23.75 1.88
N LYS A 815 42.64 22.49 2.00
CA LYS A 815 44.08 22.16 1.91
C LYS A 815 44.70 22.67 0.60
N VAL A 816 44.06 22.41 -0.54
CA VAL A 816 44.53 22.87 -1.85
C VAL A 816 44.57 24.39 -1.92
N LEU A 817 43.53 25.07 -1.44
CA LEU A 817 43.44 26.53 -1.40
C LEU A 817 44.57 27.12 -0.56
N HIS A 818 44.85 26.58 0.62
CA HIS A 818 45.98 27.03 1.46
C HIS A 818 47.33 26.83 0.76
N VAL A 819 47.55 25.69 0.11
CA VAL A 819 48.80 25.43 -0.64
C VAL A 819 48.95 26.40 -1.82
N VAL A 820 47.88 26.65 -2.57
CA VAL A 820 47.88 27.59 -3.70
C VAL A 820 48.14 29.02 -3.21
N ARG A 821 47.49 29.45 -2.12
CA ARG A 821 47.74 30.75 -1.46
C ARG A 821 49.19 30.86 -1.01
N PHE A 822 49.74 29.84 -0.36
CA PHE A 822 51.13 29.79 0.09
C PHE A 822 52.12 29.92 -1.09
N LYS A 823 51.93 29.17 -2.18
CA LYS A 823 52.79 29.28 -3.37
C LYS A 823 52.68 30.64 -4.05
N ARG A 824 51.49 31.22 -4.15
CA ARG A 824 51.28 32.58 -4.69
C ARG A 824 51.97 33.63 -3.82
N TRP A 825 51.85 33.52 -2.50
CA TRP A 825 52.54 34.39 -1.55
C TRP A 825 54.06 34.29 -1.69
N GLN A 826 54.61 33.06 -1.74
CA GLN A 826 56.04 32.84 -1.90
C GLN A 826 56.58 33.48 -3.19
N ARG A 827 55.87 33.31 -4.32
CA ARG A 827 56.22 33.96 -5.60
C ARG A 827 56.15 35.47 -5.52
N ARG A 828 55.08 36.04 -4.93
CA ARG A 828 54.93 37.50 -4.77
C ARG A 828 56.06 38.08 -3.91
N ARG A 829 56.41 37.43 -2.80
CA ARG A 829 57.51 37.84 -1.93
C ARG A 829 58.84 37.81 -2.67
N LEU A 830 59.10 36.76 -3.44
CA LEU A 830 60.33 36.61 -4.19
C LEU A 830 60.43 37.66 -5.31
N ASN A 831 59.36 37.89 -6.07
CA ASN A 831 59.29 38.95 -7.08
C ASN A 831 59.47 40.35 -6.49
N ALA A 832 58.80 40.66 -5.37
CA ALA A 832 58.95 41.93 -4.67
C ALA A 832 60.39 42.13 -4.17
N SER A 833 61.03 41.07 -3.67
CA SER A 833 62.43 41.11 -3.21
C SER A 833 63.41 41.31 -4.37
N VAL A 834 63.20 40.63 -5.51
CA VAL A 834 64.01 40.82 -6.73
C VAL A 834 63.87 42.26 -7.25
N ASN A 835 62.65 42.78 -7.31
CA ASN A 835 62.38 44.16 -7.74
C ASN A 835 62.95 45.19 -6.76
N LEU A 836 62.95 44.88 -5.46
CA LEU A 836 63.58 45.70 -4.43
C LEU A 836 65.09 45.81 -4.67
N ILE A 837 65.77 44.67 -4.85
CA ILE A 837 67.21 44.62 -5.13
C ILE A 837 67.52 45.35 -6.45
N GLY A 838 66.74 45.09 -7.50
CA GLY A 838 66.90 45.76 -8.79
C GLY A 838 66.73 47.28 -8.70
N SER A 839 65.77 47.75 -7.90
CA SER A 839 65.54 49.18 -7.67
C SER A 839 66.67 49.81 -6.84
N ALA A 840 67.18 49.10 -5.83
CA ALA A 840 68.34 49.54 -5.03
C ALA A 840 69.60 49.64 -5.89
N TRP A 841 69.86 48.64 -6.74
CA TRP A 841 70.98 48.67 -7.67
C TRP A 841 70.85 49.82 -8.68
N LYS A 842 69.67 49.98 -9.29
CA LYS A 842 69.40 51.09 -10.23
C LYS A 842 69.61 52.45 -9.56
N LEU A 843 69.18 52.62 -8.31
CA LEU A 843 69.42 53.80 -7.49
C LEU A 843 70.93 54.08 -7.34
N THR A 844 71.72 53.07 -6.95
CA THR A 844 73.18 53.24 -6.82
C THR A 844 73.86 53.59 -8.13
N LYS A 845 73.42 53.00 -9.26
CA LYS A 845 73.94 53.31 -10.60
C LYS A 845 73.61 54.74 -11.02
N LEU A 846 72.37 55.21 -10.82
CA LEU A 846 71.97 56.59 -11.12
C LEU A 846 72.72 57.61 -10.25
N ARG A 847 72.90 57.29 -8.96
CA ARG A 847 73.67 58.10 -8.02
C ARG A 847 75.13 58.25 -8.43
N ARG A 848 75.76 57.17 -8.91
CA ARG A 848 77.14 57.21 -9.46
C ARG A 848 77.24 57.97 -10.78
N ALA A 849 76.19 57.98 -11.59
CA ALA A 849 76.17 58.66 -12.90
C ALA A 849 75.67 60.11 -12.86
N GLY A 850 75.36 60.67 -11.67
CA GLY A 850 74.88 62.05 -11.50
C GLY A 850 73.50 62.35 -12.11
N LYS A 851 72.65 61.34 -12.32
CA LYS A 851 71.31 61.48 -12.93
C LYS A 851 70.21 61.70 -11.87
N PRO A 852 69.04 62.27 -12.22
CA PRO A 852 67.94 62.50 -11.26
C PRO A 852 67.47 61.20 -10.58
N ILE A 853 67.23 61.29 -9.26
CA ILE A 853 67.12 60.12 -8.37
C ILE A 853 65.69 59.88 -7.84
N ASP A 854 64.82 60.88 -7.87
CA ASP A 854 63.55 60.87 -7.12
C ASP A 854 62.62 59.70 -7.50
N ASP A 855 62.48 59.40 -8.80
CA ASP A 855 61.69 58.25 -9.27
C ASP A 855 62.31 56.90 -8.83
N ALA A 856 63.64 56.80 -8.77
CA ALA A 856 64.32 55.60 -8.28
C ALA A 856 64.13 55.39 -6.76
N ASN A 857 64.14 56.49 -5.98
CA ASN A 857 63.84 56.47 -4.55
C ASN A 857 62.39 56.08 -4.27
N ALA A 858 61.43 56.65 -5.01
CA ALA A 858 60.01 56.32 -4.88
C ALA A 858 59.74 54.84 -5.18
N ARG A 859 60.35 54.29 -6.24
CA ARG A 859 60.25 52.86 -6.58
C ARG A 859 60.89 51.96 -5.52
N LEU A 860 62.06 52.35 -5.00
CA LEU A 860 62.71 51.59 -3.93
C LEU A 860 61.81 51.54 -2.69
N PHE A 861 61.28 52.68 -2.26
CA PHE A 861 60.39 52.76 -1.10
C PHE A 861 59.12 51.92 -1.32
N LYS A 862 58.51 51.99 -2.51
CA LYS A 862 57.36 51.15 -2.89
C LYS A 862 57.64 49.66 -2.71
N TYR A 863 58.77 49.15 -3.22
CA TYR A 863 59.10 47.74 -3.07
C TYR A 863 59.54 47.37 -1.65
N MET A 864 60.17 48.29 -0.90
CA MET A 864 60.46 48.09 0.52
C MET A 864 59.18 47.90 1.33
N GLN A 865 58.19 48.75 1.07
CA GLN A 865 56.88 48.66 1.69
C GLN A 865 56.17 47.35 1.30
N GLN A 866 56.16 46.98 0.01
CA GLN A 866 55.56 45.71 -0.43
C GLN A 866 56.20 44.47 0.20
N VAL A 867 57.52 44.41 0.33
CA VAL A 867 58.20 43.29 1.00
C VAL A 867 57.86 43.26 2.49
N ARG A 868 57.81 44.43 3.15
CA ARG A 868 57.42 44.55 4.55
C ARG A 868 55.97 44.10 4.75
N GLU A 869 55.04 44.54 3.91
CA GLU A 869 53.64 44.14 3.92
C GLU A 869 53.46 42.65 3.65
N LEU A 870 54.18 42.05 2.70
CA LEU A 870 54.10 40.60 2.47
C LEU A 870 54.69 39.76 3.61
N ARG A 871 55.69 40.30 4.32
CA ARG A 871 56.30 39.67 5.49
C ARG A 871 55.38 39.76 6.71
N LEU A 872 54.74 40.90 6.93
CA LEU A 872 53.78 41.13 8.02
C LEU A 872 52.41 40.51 7.71
N GLY A 873 51.99 40.50 6.45
CA GLY A 873 50.74 39.92 5.94
C GLY A 873 50.61 38.44 6.23
N ALA A 874 51.73 37.72 6.25
CA ALA A 874 51.79 36.32 6.71
C ALA A 874 51.44 36.14 8.20
N VAL A 875 51.41 37.23 8.98
CA VAL A 875 51.07 37.28 10.41
C VAL A 875 49.72 37.96 10.65
N THR A 876 49.28 38.87 9.77
CA THR A 876 48.10 39.72 9.99
C THR A 876 46.79 39.23 9.35
N GLU A 877 46.81 38.28 8.40
CA GLU A 877 45.57 37.70 7.82
C GLU A 877 44.90 36.62 8.71
N GLY A 878 45.40 36.38 9.93
CA GLY A 878 44.74 35.53 10.94
C GLY A 878 44.75 34.01 10.66
N GLU A 879 44.99 33.57 9.42
CA GLU A 879 45.18 32.16 9.07
C GLU A 879 46.69 31.83 8.95
N ASP A 880 47.22 30.97 9.83
CA ASP A 880 48.60 30.44 9.75
C ASP A 880 48.74 29.43 8.59
N THR A 881 48.48 29.89 7.37
CA THR A 881 48.57 29.11 6.14
C THR A 881 49.94 28.45 5.99
N ALA A 882 51.01 29.12 6.43
CA ALA A 882 52.36 28.60 6.39
C ALA A 882 52.58 27.48 7.42
N GLY A 883 52.09 27.64 8.66
CA GLY A 883 52.18 26.62 9.69
C GLY A 883 51.36 25.38 9.40
N LEU A 884 50.11 25.54 8.91
CA LEU A 884 49.23 24.45 8.50
C LEU A 884 49.82 23.65 7.34
N VAL A 885 50.35 24.31 6.30
CA VAL A 885 51.00 23.63 5.18
C VAL A 885 52.28 22.90 5.63
N ARG A 886 53.07 23.49 6.54
CA ARG A 886 54.23 22.80 7.14
C ARG A 886 53.82 21.61 7.98
N GLN A 887 52.72 21.72 8.74
CA GLN A 887 52.18 20.62 9.52
C GLN A 887 51.76 19.48 8.59
N TRP A 888 50.94 19.75 7.56
CA TRP A 888 50.54 18.71 6.61
C TRP A 888 51.73 18.11 5.86
N HIS A 889 52.75 18.91 5.56
CA HIS A 889 53.98 18.41 4.97
C HIS A 889 54.69 17.44 5.93
N ARG A 890 54.79 17.78 7.23
CA ARG A 890 55.33 16.87 8.24
C ARG A 890 54.51 15.60 8.37
N ASP A 891 53.19 15.72 8.47
CA ASP A 891 52.24 14.60 8.59
C ASP A 891 52.30 13.66 7.36
N SER A 892 52.65 14.20 6.18
CA SER A 892 52.85 13.40 4.97
C SER A 892 54.21 12.70 4.90
N ILE A 893 55.25 13.26 5.55
CA ILE A 893 56.60 12.69 5.57
C ILE A 893 56.71 11.57 6.60
N SER A 894 56.08 11.71 7.78
CA SER A 894 56.23 10.73 8.87
C SER A 894 55.95 9.29 8.47
N PRO A 895 54.87 8.92 7.75
CA PRO A 895 54.65 7.52 7.39
C PRO A 895 55.65 6.99 6.35
N ILE A 896 56.25 7.86 5.52
CA ILE A 896 57.32 7.47 4.60
C ILE A 896 58.60 7.22 5.40
N LEU A 897 58.89 8.08 6.37
CA LEU A 897 60.05 7.95 7.25
C LEU A 897 59.96 6.68 8.08
N ASP A 898 58.78 6.39 8.64
CA ASP A 898 58.52 5.19 9.42
C ASP A 898 58.74 3.92 8.58
N ARG A 899 58.24 3.91 7.35
CA ARG A 899 58.41 2.79 6.41
C ARG A 899 59.87 2.56 6.01
N VAL A 900 60.63 3.64 5.82
CA VAL A 900 62.08 3.57 5.51
C VAL A 900 62.87 3.11 6.74
N ASN A 901 62.50 3.56 7.94
CA ASN A 901 63.12 3.14 9.19
C ASN A 901 62.87 1.64 9.46
N GLU A 902 61.65 1.16 9.19
CA GLU A 902 61.29 -0.26 9.31
C GLU A 902 62.16 -1.12 8.37
N GLN A 903 62.25 -0.75 7.08
CA GLN A 903 63.15 -1.44 6.14
C GLN A 903 64.62 -1.42 6.58
N ARG A 904 65.09 -0.29 7.11
CA ARG A 904 66.46 -0.19 7.62
C ARG A 904 66.68 -1.13 8.79
N ASN A 905 65.75 -1.17 9.75
CA ASN A 905 65.87 -2.06 10.90
C ASN A 905 65.87 -3.54 10.48
N ASP A 906 65.02 -3.94 9.53
CA ASP A 906 65.04 -5.30 8.98
C ASP A 906 66.40 -5.68 8.37
N THR A 907 67.04 -4.75 7.64
CA THR A 907 68.38 -5.00 7.08
C THR A 907 69.48 -5.09 8.14
N VAL A 908 69.35 -4.32 9.23
CA VAL A 908 70.28 -4.37 10.36
C VAL A 908 70.12 -5.71 11.10
N ASP A 909 68.89 -6.15 11.34
CA ASP A 909 68.60 -7.42 11.99
C ASP A 909 69.11 -8.62 11.16
N ASP A 910 69.00 -8.56 9.83
CA ASP A 910 69.56 -9.59 8.94
C ASP A 910 71.11 -9.61 8.98
N LEU A 911 71.74 -8.44 9.03
CA LEU A 911 73.20 -8.32 9.19
C LEU A 911 73.68 -8.86 10.53
N GLU A 912 72.99 -8.55 11.63
CA GLU A 912 73.31 -9.08 12.96
C GLU A 912 73.21 -10.61 12.99
N LYS A 913 72.15 -11.19 12.41
CA LYS A 913 72.01 -12.65 12.28
C LYS A 913 73.18 -13.27 11.52
N LYS A 914 73.60 -12.67 10.41
CA LYS A 914 74.76 -13.14 9.63
C LYS A 914 76.06 -13.04 10.43
N ILE A 915 76.27 -11.96 11.19
CA ILE A 915 77.44 -11.80 12.06
C ILE A 915 77.45 -12.86 13.15
N HIS A 916 76.31 -13.15 13.77
CA HIS A 916 76.18 -14.23 14.76
C HIS A 916 76.52 -15.59 14.16
N GLN A 917 75.99 -15.93 12.97
CA GLN A 917 76.35 -17.17 12.28
C GLN A 917 77.86 -17.27 11.99
N ILE A 918 78.49 -16.17 11.55
CA ILE A 918 79.93 -16.14 11.32
C ILE A 918 80.71 -16.32 12.62
N ARG A 919 80.26 -15.70 13.72
CA ARG A 919 80.86 -15.86 15.05
C ARG A 919 80.76 -17.30 15.53
N ASP A 920 79.60 -17.93 15.36
CA ASP A 920 79.37 -19.33 15.76
C ASP A 920 80.23 -20.28 14.91
N LEU A 921 80.32 -20.04 13.60
CA LEU A 921 81.25 -20.75 12.72
C LEU A 921 82.70 -20.56 13.15
N ALA A 922 83.11 -19.34 13.48
CA ALA A 922 84.46 -19.05 13.94
C ALA A 922 84.77 -19.75 15.28
N GLN A 923 83.80 -19.81 16.20
CA GLN A 923 83.93 -20.57 17.44
C GLN A 923 84.01 -22.08 17.19
N ALA A 924 83.20 -22.62 16.27
CA ALA A 924 83.25 -24.02 15.87
C ALA A 924 84.61 -24.37 15.25
N VAL A 925 85.12 -23.53 14.34
CA VAL A 925 86.46 -23.70 13.75
C VAL A 925 87.55 -23.63 14.82
N LYS A 926 87.44 -22.72 15.78
CA LYS A 926 88.39 -22.60 16.89
C LYS A 926 88.35 -23.81 17.82
N ALA A 927 87.17 -24.38 18.08
CA ALA A 927 86.99 -25.61 18.83
C ALA A 927 87.61 -26.82 18.12
N ILE A 928 87.36 -26.97 16.80
CA ILE A 928 87.98 -28.01 15.97
C ILE A 928 89.51 -27.93 15.99
N ARG A 929 90.05 -26.70 15.98
CA ARG A 929 91.50 -26.45 16.02
C ARG A 929 92.13 -26.75 17.37
N ALA A 930 91.37 -26.74 18.47
CA ALA A 930 91.84 -27.08 19.81
C ALA A 930 91.79 -28.60 20.09
N THR A 931 91.08 -29.38 19.27
CA THR A 931 90.98 -30.84 19.36
C THR A 931 91.97 -31.61 18.48
N ARG A 932 92.82 -30.91 17.72
CA ARG A 932 94.01 -31.44 17.04
C ARG A 932 95.25 -31.00 17.80
#